data_AF-Q2VPJ0-F1
#
_entry.id   AF-Q2VPJ0-F1
#
_cell.length_a   1.000
_cell.length_b   1.000
_cell.length_c   1.000
_cell.angle_alpha   90.00
_cell.angle_beta   90.00
_cell.angle_gamma   90.00
#
_symmetry.space_group_name_H-M   'P 1'
#
loop_
_entity.id
_entity.type
_entity.pdbx_description
1 polymer ?
#
loop_
_entity_poly.entity_id
_entity_poly.type
_entity_poly.pdbx_seq_one_letter_code
_entity_poly.pdbx_strand_id
1 'polypeptide(L)'
;IPHLAGTEQNFQLAKQIQSQWKEFGLDSVELAHYDVLLSYPNKTHPNYISIINEDGNEIFNTSLFEPPPPGYENVSDIVPPFSAFSPQGMPEGDLVYVNYARTEDFFKLERDMKINCSGKIVIARYGKVFRGNKVKNAQLAGAKGVILYSDPADYFAPGVKSYPDGWNLPGGGVQRGNILNLNGAGDPLTPGYPANEYAYRRGIAEAVGLPSIPVHPIGYYDAQKLLEKMGGSAPPDSSWRGSLKVPYNVGPGFTGNFSTQKVKMHIHSTNEVTRIYNVIGTLRGAVEPDRYVILGGHRDSWVFGGIDPQSGAAVVHEIVRSFGTLKKEGWRPRRTILFASWDAEEFGLLGSTEWAEENSRLLQERGVAYINADSSIEGNYTLRVDCTPLMYSLVHNLTKELKSPDEGFEGKSLYESWTKKSPSPEFSGMPRISKLGSGNDFEVFFQRLGIASGRARYTKNWETNKFSGYPLYHSVYETYELVEKFYDPMFKYHLTVAQVRGGMVFELANSIVLPFDCRDYAVVLRKYADKIYSISMKHPQEMKTYSVSFDSLFSAVKNFTEIASKFSERLQDFDKSNPIVLRMMNDQLMFLERAFIDPLGLPDRPFYRHVIYAPSSHNKYAGESFPGIYDALFDIESKVDPSKAWGEVKRQIYVAAFTVQAAAETLSEVA
;
A
#
# COMPACT_ATOMS: atom_id res chain seq x y z
N ILE A 1 -8.20 21.29 8.78
CA ILE A 1 -9.49 21.22 8.03
C ILE A 1 -9.42 20.15 6.97
N PRO A 2 -10.55 19.61 6.47
CA PRO A 2 -10.51 18.49 5.54
C PRO A 2 -9.89 18.86 4.19
N HIS A 3 -9.11 17.96 3.59
CA HIS A 3 -8.37 18.24 2.35
C HIS A 3 -8.40 17.03 1.39
N LEU A 4 -9.61 16.60 1.06
CA LEU A 4 -9.88 15.51 0.10
C LEU A 4 -9.34 15.84 -1.29
N ALA A 5 -8.86 14.84 -2.01
CA ALA A 5 -8.35 14.98 -3.38
C ALA A 5 -9.38 15.69 -4.28
N GLY A 6 -8.90 16.50 -5.22
CA GLY A 6 -9.75 17.26 -6.15
C GLY A 6 -10.56 18.42 -5.54
N THR A 7 -10.47 18.66 -4.23
CA THR A 7 -11.15 19.79 -3.58
C THR A 7 -10.31 21.07 -3.57
N GLU A 8 -10.98 22.22 -3.46
CA GLU A 8 -10.32 23.52 -3.36
C GLU A 8 -9.34 23.59 -2.17
N GLN A 9 -9.70 23.00 -1.03
CA GLN A 9 -8.83 23.02 0.15
C GLN A 9 -7.52 22.27 -0.08
N ASN A 10 -7.55 21.12 -0.77
CA ASN A 10 -6.33 20.39 -1.09
C ASN A 10 -5.46 21.13 -2.14
N PHE A 11 -6.09 21.84 -3.08
CA PHE A 11 -5.39 22.72 -4.02
C PHE A 11 -4.74 23.92 -3.34
N GLN A 12 -5.39 24.54 -2.36
CA GLN A 12 -4.81 25.61 -1.56
C GLN A 12 -3.60 25.12 -0.76
N LEU A 13 -3.67 23.91 -0.19
CA LEU A 13 -2.53 23.29 0.48
C LEU A 13 -1.37 23.02 -0.50
N ALA A 14 -1.66 22.59 -1.73
CA ALA A 14 -0.64 22.44 -2.79
C ALA A 14 0.07 23.76 -3.10
N LYS A 15 -0.68 24.86 -3.25
CA LYS A 15 -0.12 26.21 -3.48
C LYS A 15 0.69 26.72 -2.30
N GLN A 16 0.26 26.42 -1.08
CA GLN A 16 1.01 26.74 0.13
C GLN A 16 2.36 26.01 0.14
N ILE A 17 2.37 24.69 -0.07
CA ILE A 17 3.58 23.88 -0.16
C ILE A 17 4.49 24.40 -1.27
N GLN A 18 3.95 24.69 -2.45
CA GLN A 18 4.71 25.26 -3.56
C GLN A 18 5.43 26.56 -3.16
N SER A 19 4.71 27.47 -2.50
CA SER A 19 5.24 28.77 -2.08
C SER A 19 6.35 28.62 -1.03
N GLN A 20 6.12 27.78 -0.02
CA GLN A 20 7.08 27.50 1.05
C GLN A 20 8.35 26.80 0.52
N TRP A 21 8.21 25.83 -0.39
CA TRP A 21 9.37 25.17 -1.00
C TRP A 21 10.23 26.11 -1.85
N LYS A 22 9.62 27.11 -2.50
CA LYS A 22 10.36 28.20 -3.17
C LYS A 22 11.14 29.03 -2.14
N GLU A 23 10.52 29.39 -1.03
CA GLU A 23 11.16 30.15 0.07
C GLU A 23 12.31 29.38 0.74
N PHE A 24 12.15 28.06 0.91
CA PHE A 24 13.19 27.17 1.40
C PHE A 24 14.41 27.15 0.48
N GLY A 25 14.20 27.48 -0.80
CA GLY A 25 15.27 27.72 -1.76
C GLY A 25 15.47 26.57 -2.72
N LEU A 26 14.46 25.76 -3.03
CA LEU A 26 14.54 24.82 -4.16
C LEU A 26 14.80 25.57 -5.48
N ASP A 27 15.41 24.91 -6.47
CA ASP A 27 15.75 25.54 -7.76
C ASP A 27 14.51 25.78 -8.64
N SER A 28 13.54 24.86 -8.60
CA SER A 28 12.21 25.05 -9.17
C SER A 28 11.16 24.35 -8.33
N VAL A 29 9.94 24.87 -8.35
CA VAL A 29 8.76 24.22 -7.75
C VAL A 29 7.53 24.46 -8.60
N GLU A 30 6.97 23.38 -9.13
CA GLU A 30 5.92 23.39 -10.14
C GLU A 30 4.70 22.60 -9.68
N LEU A 31 3.53 22.97 -10.20
CA LEU A 31 2.31 22.17 -10.05
C LEU A 31 2.13 21.35 -11.33
N ALA A 32 2.15 20.03 -11.20
CA ALA A 32 1.78 19.11 -12.28
C ALA A 32 0.34 18.66 -12.06
N HIS A 33 -0.51 18.80 -13.07
CA HIS A 33 -1.94 18.50 -12.94
C HIS A 33 -2.38 17.41 -13.90
N TYR A 34 -3.40 16.67 -13.48
CA TYR A 34 -4.02 15.59 -14.24
C TYR A 34 -5.53 15.62 -14.02
N ASP A 35 -6.29 15.27 -15.04
CA ASP A 35 -7.76 15.20 -14.98
C ASP A 35 -8.17 13.72 -14.94
N VAL A 36 -8.31 13.20 -13.71
CA VAL A 36 -8.48 11.76 -13.38
C VAL A 36 -9.90 11.46 -12.89
N LEU A 37 -10.34 10.20 -12.97
CA LEU A 37 -11.62 9.77 -12.42
C LEU A 37 -11.55 9.67 -10.90
N LEU A 38 -12.28 10.54 -10.20
CA LEU A 38 -12.51 10.48 -8.76
C LEU A 38 -13.95 10.04 -8.46
N SER A 39 -14.28 9.89 -7.17
CA SER A 39 -15.60 9.44 -6.73
C SER A 39 -16.03 10.15 -5.45
N TYR A 40 -17.26 10.63 -5.39
CA TYR A 40 -17.78 11.37 -4.24
C TYR A 40 -19.21 10.94 -3.89
N PRO A 41 -19.61 11.01 -2.61
CA PRO A 41 -20.99 10.79 -2.21
C PRO A 41 -21.89 11.93 -2.69
N ASN A 42 -23.13 11.61 -3.04
CA ASN A 42 -24.12 12.62 -3.42
C ASN A 42 -24.63 13.36 -2.17
N LYS A 43 -24.41 14.68 -2.12
CA LYS A 43 -24.81 15.53 -0.99
C LYS A 43 -26.33 15.57 -0.73
N THR A 44 -27.14 15.38 -1.77
CA THR A 44 -28.61 15.43 -1.68
C THR A 44 -29.26 14.07 -1.46
N HIS A 45 -28.55 13.00 -1.80
CA HIS A 45 -29.01 11.61 -1.68
C HIS A 45 -27.93 10.82 -0.93
N PRO A 46 -27.91 10.87 0.41
CA PRO A 46 -26.85 10.24 1.20
C PRO A 46 -26.91 8.72 1.08
N ASN A 47 -25.76 8.09 1.21
CA ASN A 47 -25.66 6.65 1.25
C ASN A 47 -26.11 6.12 2.62
N TYR A 48 -26.83 5.00 2.65
CA TYR A 48 -27.14 4.29 3.89
C TYR A 48 -27.54 2.83 3.65
N ILE A 49 -27.66 2.07 4.73
CA ILE A 49 -28.19 0.71 4.74
C ILE A 49 -29.42 0.69 5.63
N SER A 50 -30.45 -0.06 5.22
CA SER A 50 -31.64 -0.30 6.02
C SER A 50 -31.92 -1.80 6.21
N ILE A 51 -32.56 -2.11 7.34
CA ILE A 51 -33.32 -3.36 7.48
C ILE A 51 -34.77 -3.01 7.13
N ILE A 52 -35.39 -3.84 6.29
CA ILE A 52 -36.79 -3.69 5.89
C ILE A 52 -37.62 -4.89 6.33
N ASN A 53 -38.90 -4.66 6.59
CA ASN A 53 -39.87 -5.73 6.83
C ASN A 53 -40.43 -6.31 5.52
N GLU A 54 -41.36 -7.26 5.63
CA GLU A 54 -42.01 -7.92 4.47
C GLU A 54 -42.86 -6.98 3.61
N ASP A 55 -43.32 -5.85 4.16
CA ASP A 55 -44.04 -4.80 3.43
C ASP A 55 -43.09 -3.80 2.73
N GLY A 56 -41.77 -3.94 2.94
CA GLY A 56 -40.76 -3.02 2.44
C GLY A 56 -40.55 -1.76 3.29
N ASN A 57 -41.14 -1.69 4.49
CA ASN A 57 -40.96 -0.58 5.42
C ASN A 57 -39.59 -0.66 6.10
N GLU A 58 -38.88 0.46 6.16
CA GLU A 58 -37.60 0.59 6.87
C GLU A 58 -37.82 0.58 8.39
N ILE A 59 -37.19 -0.38 9.08
CA ILE A 59 -37.31 -0.55 10.55
C ILE A 59 -36.03 -0.13 11.29
N PHE A 60 -34.91 -0.05 10.57
CA PHE A 60 -33.62 0.42 11.06
C PHE A 60 -32.83 0.99 9.91
N ASN A 61 -32.20 2.15 10.11
CA ASN A 61 -31.31 2.81 9.15
C ASN A 61 -29.97 3.07 9.82
N THR A 62 -28.88 2.84 9.09
CA THR A 62 -27.53 3.16 9.56
C THR A 62 -27.30 4.67 9.62
N SER A 63 -26.34 5.10 10.42
CA SER A 63 -25.97 6.51 10.53
C SER A 63 -25.44 7.04 9.20
N LEU A 64 -25.84 8.28 8.84
CA LEU A 64 -25.42 8.93 7.59
C LEU A 64 -24.04 9.60 7.69
N PHE A 65 -23.66 10.03 8.90
CA PHE A 65 -22.45 10.81 9.17
C PHE A 65 -21.84 10.38 10.50
N GLU A 66 -20.52 10.56 10.63
CA GLU A 66 -19.86 10.51 11.93
C GLU A 66 -20.10 11.81 12.70
N PRO A 67 -20.24 11.76 14.03
CA PRO A 67 -20.18 12.96 14.86
C PRO A 67 -18.84 13.69 14.66
N PRO A 68 -18.82 15.02 14.51
CA PRO A 68 -17.57 15.77 14.45
C PRO A 68 -16.73 15.57 15.72
N PRO A 69 -15.38 15.48 15.61
CA PRO A 69 -14.51 15.43 16.77
C PRO A 69 -14.57 16.76 17.55
N PRO A 70 -14.31 16.74 18.87
CA PRO A 70 -14.31 17.96 19.68
C PRO A 70 -13.35 19.02 19.14
N GLY A 71 -13.81 20.27 19.04
CA GLY A 71 -13.06 21.40 18.47
C GLY A 71 -13.23 21.59 16.96
N TYR A 72 -13.96 20.68 16.30
CA TYR A 72 -14.22 20.72 14.85
C TYR A 72 -15.72 20.84 14.53
N GLU A 73 -16.55 21.28 15.49
CA GLU A 73 -18.01 21.36 15.37
C GLU A 73 -18.48 22.30 14.24
N ASN A 74 -17.67 23.30 13.91
CA ASN A 74 -17.95 24.28 12.85
C ASN A 74 -17.44 23.85 11.47
N VAL A 75 -16.88 22.66 11.32
CA VAL A 75 -16.38 22.16 10.03
C VAL A 75 -17.54 21.51 9.26
N SER A 76 -18.01 22.18 8.20
CA SER A 76 -19.19 21.76 7.43
C SER A 76 -18.90 20.80 6.26
N ASP A 77 -17.66 20.77 5.75
CA ASP A 77 -17.30 20.03 4.52
C ASP A 77 -16.62 18.67 4.80
N ILE A 78 -17.01 18.00 5.88
CA ILE A 78 -16.58 16.62 6.14
C ILE A 78 -17.33 15.70 5.17
N VAL A 79 -16.58 14.99 4.32
CA VAL A 79 -17.17 13.99 3.42
C VAL A 79 -17.80 12.87 4.26
N PRO A 80 -19.07 12.46 4.04
CA PRO A 80 -19.66 11.33 4.76
C PRO A 80 -18.90 10.04 4.50
N PRO A 81 -19.07 9.01 5.34
CA PRO A 81 -18.50 7.70 5.07
C PRO A 81 -19.01 7.14 3.73
N PHE A 82 -18.09 6.66 2.90
CA PHE A 82 -18.43 5.98 1.64
C PHE A 82 -17.25 5.13 1.17
N SER A 83 -17.52 4.21 0.25
CA SER A 83 -16.49 3.52 -0.51
C SER A 83 -16.37 4.16 -1.88
N ALA A 84 -15.27 4.87 -2.13
CA ALA A 84 -15.04 5.53 -3.41
C ALA A 84 -15.02 4.49 -4.54
N PHE A 85 -15.65 4.86 -5.66
CA PHE A 85 -15.90 4.04 -6.85
C PHE A 85 -16.96 2.94 -6.68
N SER A 86 -17.69 2.90 -5.57
CA SER A 86 -18.88 2.06 -5.47
C SER A 86 -19.90 2.47 -6.55
N PRO A 87 -20.41 1.53 -7.36
CA PRO A 87 -21.48 1.83 -8.28
C PRO A 87 -22.75 2.18 -7.51
N GLN A 88 -23.61 2.97 -8.15
CA GLN A 88 -24.94 3.24 -7.64
C GLN A 88 -25.79 1.98 -7.64
N GLY A 89 -26.72 1.91 -6.69
CA GLY A 89 -27.67 0.81 -6.67
C GLY A 89 -28.40 0.70 -5.33
N MET A 90 -29.56 0.04 -5.39
CA MET A 90 -30.38 -0.22 -4.21
C MET A 90 -30.68 -1.72 -4.04
N PRO A 91 -29.65 -2.59 -3.96
CA PRO A 91 -29.86 -4.02 -3.83
C PRO A 91 -30.52 -4.34 -2.48
N GLU A 92 -31.45 -5.30 -2.51
CA GLU A 92 -32.14 -5.81 -1.34
C GLU A 92 -31.98 -7.32 -1.27
N GLY A 93 -31.59 -7.89 -0.14
CA GLY A 93 -31.53 -9.34 0.02
C GLY A 93 -31.19 -9.81 1.42
N ASP A 94 -31.09 -11.13 1.56
CA ASP A 94 -30.60 -11.75 2.78
C ASP A 94 -29.15 -11.40 3.04
N LEU A 95 -28.82 -11.21 4.31
CA LEU A 95 -27.48 -10.90 4.79
C LEU A 95 -26.68 -12.18 5.04
N VAL A 96 -25.41 -12.19 4.63
CA VAL A 96 -24.43 -13.26 4.95
C VAL A 96 -23.18 -12.61 5.55
N TYR A 97 -22.74 -13.09 6.70
CA TYR A 97 -21.48 -12.64 7.31
C TYR A 97 -20.30 -13.43 6.72
N VAL A 98 -19.35 -12.73 6.10
CA VAL A 98 -18.26 -13.37 5.32
C VAL A 98 -16.88 -13.14 5.94
N ASN A 99 -16.83 -12.98 7.27
CA ASN A 99 -15.59 -12.75 8.00
C ASN A 99 -14.82 -11.54 7.46
N TYR A 100 -13.57 -11.73 7.02
CA TYR A 100 -12.76 -10.67 6.41
C TYR A 100 -12.89 -10.63 4.88
N ALA A 101 -13.77 -11.41 4.26
CA ALA A 101 -13.93 -11.51 2.80
C ALA A 101 -12.63 -11.84 2.06
N ARG A 102 -11.75 -12.63 2.69
CA ARG A 102 -10.53 -13.16 2.04
C ARG A 102 -10.88 -14.31 1.12
N THR A 103 -9.97 -14.67 0.22
CA THR A 103 -10.15 -15.81 -0.68
C THR A 103 -10.50 -17.08 0.10
N GLU A 104 -9.77 -17.33 1.20
CA GLU A 104 -10.00 -18.47 2.08
C GLU A 104 -11.33 -18.41 2.85
N ASP A 105 -11.87 -17.22 3.13
CA ASP A 105 -13.16 -17.07 3.79
C ASP A 105 -14.28 -17.51 2.84
N PHE A 106 -14.21 -17.14 1.57
CA PHE A 106 -15.16 -17.59 0.54
C PHE A 106 -15.01 -19.07 0.20
N PHE A 107 -13.78 -19.60 0.15
CA PHE A 107 -13.56 -21.04 0.02
C PHE A 107 -14.18 -21.80 1.18
N LYS A 108 -14.04 -21.31 2.43
CA LYS A 108 -14.67 -21.92 3.59
C LYS A 108 -16.19 -21.94 3.47
N LEU A 109 -16.80 -20.82 3.05
CA LEU A 109 -18.25 -20.72 2.88
C LEU A 109 -18.77 -21.69 1.82
N GLU A 110 -18.16 -21.70 0.65
CA GLU A 110 -18.62 -22.50 -0.49
C GLU A 110 -18.29 -23.99 -0.32
N ARG A 111 -17.03 -24.31 -0.01
CA ARG A 111 -16.51 -25.69 -0.03
C ARG A 111 -16.89 -26.45 1.23
N ASP A 112 -16.85 -25.81 2.39
CA ASP A 112 -17.04 -26.50 3.67
C ASP A 112 -18.43 -26.27 4.27
N MET A 113 -18.90 -25.01 4.28
CA MET A 113 -20.17 -24.64 4.90
C MET A 113 -21.37 -24.77 3.96
N LYS A 114 -21.14 -24.95 2.66
CA LYS A 114 -22.16 -25.00 1.60
C LYS A 114 -23.08 -23.78 1.58
N ILE A 115 -22.54 -22.60 1.92
CA ILE A 115 -23.27 -21.33 1.92
C ILE A 115 -23.07 -20.63 0.58
N ASN A 116 -24.19 -20.35 -0.10
CA ASN A 116 -24.20 -19.68 -1.39
C ASN A 116 -24.39 -18.15 -1.20
N CYS A 117 -23.37 -17.38 -1.56
CA CYS A 117 -23.39 -15.91 -1.52
C CYS A 117 -24.08 -15.28 -2.74
N SER A 118 -24.44 -16.06 -3.75
CA SER A 118 -25.08 -15.56 -4.97
C SER A 118 -26.41 -14.86 -4.68
N GLY A 119 -26.52 -13.61 -5.16
CA GLY A 119 -27.68 -12.75 -4.96
C GLY A 119 -27.91 -12.28 -3.52
N LYS A 120 -26.92 -12.45 -2.63
CA LYS A 120 -26.96 -12.00 -1.22
C LYS A 120 -26.25 -10.67 -1.03
N ILE A 121 -26.60 -9.96 0.03
CA ILE A 121 -25.77 -8.87 0.55
C ILE A 121 -24.81 -9.51 1.54
N VAL A 122 -23.52 -9.24 1.41
CA VAL A 122 -22.51 -9.76 2.33
C VAL A 122 -22.04 -8.66 3.27
N ILE A 123 -21.82 -8.99 4.54
CA ILE A 123 -21.18 -8.10 5.52
C ILE A 123 -19.81 -8.66 5.90
N ALA A 124 -18.78 -7.85 5.75
CA ALA A 124 -17.39 -8.20 6.01
C ALA A 124 -16.74 -7.19 6.95
N ARG A 125 -15.92 -7.68 7.88
CA ARG A 125 -15.07 -6.80 8.68
C ARG A 125 -13.85 -6.32 7.90
N TYR A 126 -13.46 -5.07 8.14
CA TYR A 126 -12.20 -4.51 7.69
C TYR A 126 -10.99 -5.25 8.31
N GLY A 127 -9.80 -5.02 7.75
CA GLY A 127 -8.55 -5.65 8.20
C GLY A 127 -8.10 -6.85 7.38
N LYS A 128 -6.89 -7.32 7.68
CA LYS A 128 -6.13 -8.44 7.03
C LYS A 128 -5.77 -8.21 5.56
N VAL A 129 -6.72 -7.85 4.71
CA VAL A 129 -6.54 -7.63 3.27
C VAL A 129 -7.11 -6.28 2.85
N PHE A 130 -6.59 -5.73 1.76
CA PHE A 130 -7.10 -4.50 1.16
C PHE A 130 -8.60 -4.62 0.80
N ARG A 131 -9.35 -3.54 1.02
CA ARG A 131 -10.81 -3.51 0.85
C ARG A 131 -11.26 -3.77 -0.58
N GLY A 132 -10.53 -3.33 -1.60
CA GLY A 132 -10.82 -3.70 -2.99
C GLY A 132 -10.71 -5.21 -3.26
N ASN A 133 -9.80 -5.93 -2.58
CA ASN A 133 -9.74 -7.39 -2.67
C ASN A 133 -10.98 -8.05 -2.05
N LYS A 134 -11.52 -7.50 -0.95
CA LYS A 134 -12.78 -7.99 -0.35
C LYS A 134 -13.93 -7.91 -1.34
N VAL A 135 -14.04 -6.78 -2.03
CA VAL A 135 -15.09 -6.51 -3.03
C VAL A 135 -14.92 -7.42 -4.26
N LYS A 136 -13.69 -7.55 -4.78
CA LYS A 136 -13.36 -8.51 -5.85
C LYS A 136 -13.82 -9.92 -5.49
N ASN A 137 -13.49 -10.40 -4.29
CA ASN A 137 -13.85 -11.74 -3.86
C ASN A 137 -15.37 -11.91 -3.70
N ALA A 138 -16.06 -10.91 -3.16
CA ALA A 138 -17.52 -10.92 -3.04
C ALA A 138 -18.22 -10.94 -4.42
N GLN A 139 -17.72 -10.19 -5.41
CA GLN A 139 -18.20 -10.24 -6.79
C GLN A 139 -18.03 -11.63 -7.39
N LEU A 140 -16.86 -12.26 -7.22
CA LEU A 140 -16.59 -13.61 -7.69
C LEU A 140 -17.51 -14.65 -7.02
N ALA A 141 -17.89 -14.43 -5.76
CA ALA A 141 -18.84 -15.26 -5.03
C ALA A 141 -20.33 -14.98 -5.39
N GLY A 142 -20.60 -14.06 -6.33
CA GLY A 142 -21.93 -13.72 -6.80
C GLY A 142 -22.74 -12.81 -5.86
N ALA A 143 -22.11 -12.21 -4.84
CA ALA A 143 -22.79 -11.23 -3.99
C ALA A 143 -23.29 -10.05 -4.82
N LYS A 144 -24.41 -9.43 -4.40
CA LYS A 144 -24.99 -8.26 -5.09
C LYS A 144 -24.80 -6.94 -4.35
N GLY A 145 -24.15 -6.97 -3.19
CA GLY A 145 -23.80 -5.80 -2.40
C GLY A 145 -22.88 -6.19 -1.23
N VAL A 146 -22.02 -5.26 -0.80
CA VAL A 146 -21.04 -5.47 0.27
C VAL A 146 -21.15 -4.39 1.33
N ILE A 147 -21.28 -4.80 2.59
CA ILE A 147 -21.22 -3.93 3.76
C ILE A 147 -19.87 -4.15 4.42
N LEU A 148 -19.11 -3.09 4.66
CA LEU A 148 -17.82 -3.13 5.36
C LEU A 148 -17.97 -2.52 6.74
N TYR A 149 -17.37 -3.11 7.77
CA TYR A 149 -17.40 -2.51 9.12
C TYR A 149 -16.11 -2.74 9.90
N SER A 150 -15.81 -1.86 10.85
CA SER A 150 -14.61 -1.94 11.69
C SER A 150 -14.89 -2.66 13.01
N ASP A 151 -14.75 -3.99 13.04
CA ASP A 151 -14.97 -4.76 14.27
C ASP A 151 -14.00 -4.33 15.39
N PRO A 152 -14.47 -4.18 16.66
CA PRO A 152 -13.58 -3.86 17.78
C PRO A 152 -12.43 -4.85 17.97
N ALA A 153 -12.57 -6.11 17.54
CA ALA A 153 -11.45 -7.07 17.56
C ALA A 153 -10.24 -6.61 16.72
N ASP A 154 -10.49 -5.78 15.70
CA ASP A 154 -9.50 -5.33 14.73
C ASP A 154 -9.16 -3.84 14.83
N TYR A 155 -9.98 -3.03 15.53
CA TYR A 155 -9.83 -1.57 15.61
C TYR A 155 -10.08 -1.03 17.03
N PHE A 156 -9.98 -1.88 18.06
CA PHE A 156 -10.05 -1.46 19.46
C PHE A 156 -8.94 -2.15 20.27
N ALA A 157 -7.97 -1.37 20.72
CA ALA A 157 -6.91 -1.81 21.62
C ALA A 157 -7.43 -2.04 23.04
N PRO A 158 -7.17 -3.20 23.66
CA PRO A 158 -7.59 -3.48 25.03
C PRO A 158 -7.06 -2.45 26.04
N GLY A 159 -7.89 -2.05 27.01
CA GLY A 159 -7.49 -1.12 28.07
C GLY A 159 -7.41 0.36 27.68
N VAL A 160 -7.73 0.69 26.43
CA VAL A 160 -7.70 2.07 25.91
C VAL A 160 -9.13 2.56 25.65
N LYS A 161 -9.42 3.82 26.00
CA LYS A 161 -10.72 4.44 25.74
C LYS A 161 -10.88 4.83 24.27
N SER A 162 -12.12 4.92 23.80
CA SER A 162 -12.42 5.54 22.51
C SER A 162 -12.07 7.02 22.52
N TYR A 163 -11.75 7.57 21.34
CA TYR A 163 -11.57 9.00 21.13
C TYR A 163 -12.81 9.78 21.59
N PRO A 164 -12.69 10.94 22.27
CA PRO A 164 -11.47 11.73 22.50
C PRO A 164 -10.64 11.36 23.75
N ASP A 165 -11.14 10.48 24.62
CA ASP A 165 -10.49 10.14 25.90
C ASP A 165 -9.35 9.11 25.74
N GLY A 166 -9.19 8.57 24.55
CA GLY A 166 -8.11 7.67 24.16
C GLY A 166 -8.01 7.61 22.63
N TRP A 167 -7.31 6.61 22.11
CA TRP A 167 -7.02 6.49 20.68
C TRP A 167 -7.75 5.33 20.00
N ASN A 168 -8.77 4.76 20.64
CA ASN A 168 -9.62 3.74 20.00
C ASN A 168 -10.74 4.33 19.16
N LEU A 169 -11.16 3.57 18.16
CA LEU A 169 -12.31 3.91 17.32
C LEU A 169 -13.59 4.04 18.16
N PRO A 170 -14.32 5.16 18.07
CA PRO A 170 -15.68 5.26 18.59
C PRO A 170 -16.64 4.42 17.75
N GLY A 171 -17.80 4.02 18.29
CA GLY A 171 -18.71 3.09 17.60
C GLY A 171 -19.42 3.62 16.38
N GLY A 172 -19.53 4.94 16.27
CA GLY A 172 -19.95 5.61 15.05
C GLY A 172 -18.83 5.85 14.03
N GLY A 173 -17.56 5.62 14.40
CA GLY A 173 -16.41 5.85 13.52
C GLY A 173 -16.37 4.89 12.34
N VAL A 174 -16.13 5.43 11.14
CA VAL A 174 -16.21 4.67 9.89
C VAL A 174 -14.97 4.88 9.02
N GLN A 175 -14.40 3.77 8.57
CA GLN A 175 -13.25 3.77 7.66
C GLN A 175 -13.70 4.02 6.22
N ARG A 176 -13.33 5.18 5.65
CA ARG A 176 -13.44 5.48 4.21
C ARG A 176 -12.36 4.74 3.40
N GLY A 177 -12.44 4.79 2.09
CA GLY A 177 -11.42 4.21 1.22
C GLY A 177 -11.92 3.88 -0.17
N ASN A 178 -11.02 3.92 -1.15
CA ASN A 178 -11.29 3.36 -2.47
C ASN A 178 -11.38 1.83 -2.43
N ILE A 179 -12.19 1.27 -3.32
CA ILE A 179 -12.39 -0.17 -3.49
C ILE A 179 -12.00 -0.65 -4.89
N LEU A 180 -11.16 0.12 -5.59
CA LEU A 180 -10.71 -0.25 -6.93
C LEU A 180 -9.81 -1.49 -6.89
N ASN A 181 -9.82 -2.24 -7.99
CA ASN A 181 -8.84 -3.29 -8.25
C ASN A 181 -7.95 -2.92 -9.44
N LEU A 182 -7.14 -1.87 -9.28
CA LEU A 182 -6.34 -1.28 -10.37
C LEU A 182 -5.19 -2.15 -10.87
N ASN A 183 -4.64 -3.03 -10.03
CA ASN A 183 -3.40 -3.75 -10.32
C ASN A 183 -2.27 -2.85 -10.84
N GLY A 184 -2.13 -1.68 -10.20
CA GLY A 184 -1.11 -0.69 -10.52
C GLY A 184 -1.37 0.12 -11.76
N ALA A 185 -2.60 0.20 -12.28
CA ALA A 185 -2.94 0.91 -13.52
C ALA A 185 -2.84 2.45 -13.45
N GLY A 186 -3.06 3.08 -12.30
CA GLY A 186 -3.23 4.54 -12.21
C GLY A 186 -4.70 4.92 -12.42
N ASP A 187 -4.95 6.04 -13.10
CA ASP A 187 -6.31 6.47 -13.45
C ASP A 187 -7.09 5.34 -14.17
N PRO A 188 -8.32 5.02 -13.73
CA PRO A 188 -9.16 4.02 -14.39
C PRO A 188 -9.41 4.25 -15.89
N LEU A 189 -9.32 5.51 -16.37
CA LEU A 189 -9.68 5.86 -17.75
C LEU A 189 -8.47 5.96 -18.69
N THR A 190 -7.26 6.17 -18.18
CA THR A 190 -6.04 6.34 -18.98
C THR A 190 -4.92 5.34 -18.64
N PRO A 191 -5.21 4.03 -18.41
CA PRO A 191 -4.19 3.09 -17.94
C PRO A 191 -3.00 2.99 -18.90
N GLY A 192 -1.80 3.36 -18.42
CA GLY A 192 -0.55 3.33 -19.17
C GLY A 192 -0.15 4.66 -19.83
N TYR A 193 -0.97 5.70 -19.73
CA TYR A 193 -0.72 7.03 -20.30
C TYR A 193 -1.21 8.13 -19.37
N PRO A 194 -0.45 9.24 -19.22
CA PRO A 194 -0.84 10.30 -18.29
C PRO A 194 -2.17 10.94 -18.65
N ALA A 195 -3.03 11.15 -17.66
CA ALA A 195 -4.35 11.77 -17.76
C ALA A 195 -4.30 13.30 -17.97
N ASN A 196 -3.52 13.76 -18.95
CA ASN A 196 -3.45 15.17 -19.33
C ASN A 196 -4.64 15.59 -20.22
N GLU A 197 -4.66 16.87 -20.65
CA GLU A 197 -5.79 17.48 -21.34
C GLU A 197 -6.12 16.84 -22.70
N TYR A 198 -5.13 16.26 -23.39
CA TYR A 198 -5.31 15.61 -24.69
C TYR A 198 -5.39 14.08 -24.60
N ALA A 199 -5.33 13.51 -23.39
CA ALA A 199 -5.35 12.07 -23.20
C ALA A 199 -6.66 11.44 -23.71
N TYR A 200 -6.53 10.35 -24.46
CA TYR A 200 -7.66 9.48 -24.76
C TYR A 200 -8.16 8.85 -23.46
N ARG A 201 -9.46 9.00 -23.18
CA ARG A 201 -10.11 8.44 -21.99
C ARG A 201 -11.06 7.34 -22.42
N ARG A 202 -10.94 6.17 -21.78
CA ARG A 202 -11.91 5.09 -21.91
C ARG A 202 -13.30 5.56 -21.47
N GLY A 203 -14.34 4.91 -22.01
CA GLY A 203 -15.67 5.06 -21.45
C GLY A 203 -15.74 4.45 -20.04
N ILE A 204 -16.64 4.95 -19.18
CA ILE A 204 -16.79 4.44 -17.79
C ILE A 204 -17.04 2.94 -17.74
N ALA A 205 -17.74 2.37 -18.72
CA ALA A 205 -17.99 0.92 -18.80
C ALA A 205 -16.72 0.07 -19.03
N GLU A 206 -15.65 0.69 -19.53
CA GLU A 206 -14.35 0.05 -19.82
C GLU A 206 -13.25 0.49 -18.83
N ALA A 207 -13.62 1.29 -17.82
CA ALA A 207 -12.71 1.80 -16.82
C ALA A 207 -12.09 0.66 -16.00
N VAL A 208 -10.78 0.72 -15.79
CA VAL A 208 -10.04 -0.36 -15.13
C VAL A 208 -10.38 -0.42 -13.65
N GLY A 209 -10.68 -1.63 -13.16
CA GLY A 209 -10.76 -1.91 -11.73
C GLY A 209 -12.01 -1.38 -11.02
N LEU A 210 -12.98 -0.80 -11.72
CA LEU A 210 -14.27 -0.42 -11.13
C LEU A 210 -15.04 -1.68 -10.66
N PRO A 211 -15.60 -1.66 -9.43
CA PRO A 211 -16.45 -2.74 -8.96
C PRO A 211 -17.83 -2.71 -9.61
N SER A 212 -18.49 -3.86 -9.70
CA SER A 212 -19.80 -4.00 -10.35
C SER A 212 -20.97 -4.13 -9.36
N ILE A 213 -20.70 -4.07 -8.06
CA ILE A 213 -21.73 -4.21 -7.00
C ILE A 213 -21.60 -3.07 -5.98
N PRO A 214 -22.71 -2.57 -5.41
CA PRO A 214 -22.65 -1.49 -4.43
C PRO A 214 -21.94 -1.89 -3.14
N VAL A 215 -21.18 -0.97 -2.56
CA VAL A 215 -20.37 -1.16 -1.36
C VAL A 215 -20.51 0.04 -0.44
N HIS A 216 -20.65 -0.21 0.86
CA HIS A 216 -20.74 0.86 1.85
C HIS A 216 -20.09 0.49 3.18
N PRO A 217 -19.28 1.39 3.77
CA PRO A 217 -18.73 1.18 5.09
C PRO A 217 -19.66 1.72 6.18
N ILE A 218 -19.70 1.06 7.34
CA ILE A 218 -20.47 1.48 8.52
C ILE A 218 -19.65 1.37 9.80
N GLY A 219 -20.12 2.08 10.84
CA GLY A 219 -19.58 1.98 12.19
C GLY A 219 -19.99 0.67 12.87
N TYR A 220 -19.27 0.31 13.94
CA TYR A 220 -19.52 -0.97 14.61
C TYR A 220 -20.78 -0.98 15.48
N TYR A 221 -21.34 0.18 15.85
CA TYR A 221 -22.68 0.25 16.45
C TYR A 221 -23.77 -0.20 15.48
N ASP A 222 -23.68 0.22 14.22
CA ASP A 222 -24.63 -0.17 13.18
C ASP A 222 -24.42 -1.63 12.75
N ALA A 223 -23.17 -2.08 12.66
CA ALA A 223 -22.87 -3.49 12.40
C ALA A 223 -23.44 -4.42 13.49
N GLN A 224 -23.43 -3.98 14.76
CA GLN A 224 -24.06 -4.74 15.84
C GLN A 224 -25.55 -4.96 15.58
N LYS A 225 -26.26 -3.95 15.07
CA LYS A 225 -27.69 -4.05 14.73
C LYS A 225 -27.97 -5.00 13.57
N LEU A 226 -27.10 -5.01 12.57
CA LEU A 226 -27.19 -5.97 11.47
C LEU A 226 -26.84 -7.40 11.88
N LEU A 227 -25.93 -7.59 12.84
CA LEU A 227 -25.42 -8.90 13.22
C LEU A 227 -26.16 -9.55 14.41
N GLU A 228 -26.89 -8.79 15.22
CA GLU A 228 -27.52 -9.31 16.45
C GLU A 228 -28.62 -10.35 16.21
N LYS A 229 -29.33 -10.28 15.08
CA LYS A 229 -30.43 -11.19 14.72
C LYS A 229 -30.09 -12.18 13.60
N MET A 230 -28.81 -12.26 13.20
CA MET A 230 -28.36 -13.18 12.14
C MET A 230 -28.72 -14.64 12.47
N GLY A 231 -29.37 -15.30 11.51
CA GLY A 231 -29.72 -16.72 11.58
C GLY A 231 -28.66 -17.61 10.93
N GLY A 232 -29.06 -18.82 10.56
CA GLY A 232 -28.19 -19.79 9.88
C GLY A 232 -27.13 -20.41 10.80
N SER A 233 -26.07 -20.95 10.19
CA SER A 233 -25.01 -21.68 10.88
C SER A 233 -24.25 -20.80 11.87
N ALA A 234 -23.84 -21.38 13.00
CA ALA A 234 -22.86 -20.78 13.90
C ALA A 234 -21.53 -20.52 13.16
N PRO A 235 -20.68 -19.59 13.65
CA PRO A 235 -19.36 -19.38 13.05
C PRO A 235 -18.54 -20.68 13.10
N PRO A 236 -17.79 -21.01 12.03
CA PRO A 236 -17.12 -22.31 11.91
C PRO A 236 -16.04 -22.55 12.97
N ASP A 237 -15.40 -21.48 13.45
CA ASP A 237 -14.39 -21.51 14.50
C ASP A 237 -14.25 -20.12 15.15
N SER A 238 -13.36 -20.00 16.15
CA SER A 238 -13.11 -18.76 16.89
C SER A 238 -12.54 -17.64 16.01
N SER A 239 -11.88 -17.96 14.90
CA SER A 239 -11.30 -16.96 14.01
C SER A 239 -12.35 -16.16 13.25
N TRP A 240 -13.61 -16.61 13.21
CA TRP A 240 -14.74 -15.89 12.63
C TRP A 240 -15.47 -14.98 13.61
N ARG A 241 -15.17 -15.07 14.92
CA ARG A 241 -15.78 -14.24 15.95
C ARG A 241 -14.98 -12.95 16.14
N GLY A 242 -15.67 -11.82 16.08
CA GLY A 242 -15.15 -10.52 16.49
C GLY A 242 -15.40 -10.22 17.97
N SER A 243 -15.41 -8.94 18.35
CA SER A 243 -15.62 -8.47 19.73
C SER A 243 -16.94 -7.72 19.97
N LEU A 244 -17.81 -7.60 18.96
CA LEU A 244 -19.22 -7.21 19.17
C LEU A 244 -19.99 -8.26 20.01
N LYS A 245 -21.02 -7.79 20.73
CA LYS A 245 -21.92 -8.62 21.54
C LYS A 245 -23.01 -9.28 20.69
N VAL A 246 -22.60 -10.08 19.71
CA VAL A 246 -23.47 -10.76 18.74
C VAL A 246 -23.05 -12.22 18.56
N PRO A 247 -23.93 -13.11 18.06
CA PRO A 247 -23.59 -14.53 17.93
C PRO A 247 -22.57 -14.83 16.82
N TYR A 248 -22.42 -13.93 15.84
CA TYR A 248 -21.67 -14.14 14.59
C TYR A 248 -22.14 -15.35 13.78
N ASN A 249 -23.44 -15.64 13.83
CA ASN A 249 -24.01 -16.60 12.88
C ASN A 249 -23.79 -16.09 11.46
N VAL A 250 -23.65 -17.02 10.52
CA VAL A 250 -23.20 -16.72 9.16
C VAL A 250 -24.34 -16.29 8.24
N GLY A 251 -25.60 -16.59 8.59
CA GLY A 251 -26.75 -16.43 7.69
C GLY A 251 -26.92 -17.65 6.76
N PRO A 252 -27.70 -17.51 5.67
CA PRO A 252 -28.33 -16.28 5.18
C PRO A 252 -29.55 -15.84 6.02
N GLY A 253 -29.73 -14.53 6.12
CA GLY A 253 -30.93 -13.92 6.70
C GLY A 253 -30.97 -13.92 8.22
N PHE A 254 -32.10 -13.48 8.77
CA PHE A 254 -32.32 -13.36 10.20
C PHE A 254 -33.10 -14.56 10.77
N THR A 255 -33.12 -14.71 12.09
CA THR A 255 -33.79 -15.83 12.78
C THR A 255 -35.02 -15.40 13.58
N GLY A 256 -35.88 -16.36 13.91
CA GLY A 256 -37.09 -16.16 14.72
C GLY A 256 -38.08 -15.19 14.06
N ASN A 257 -38.61 -14.25 14.86
CA ASN A 257 -39.59 -13.25 14.40
C ASN A 257 -39.04 -12.26 13.36
N PHE A 258 -37.73 -12.31 13.06
CA PHE A 258 -37.07 -11.43 12.10
C PHE A 258 -36.84 -12.11 10.74
N SER A 259 -37.22 -13.38 10.58
CA SER A 259 -36.87 -14.21 9.41
C SER A 259 -37.38 -13.71 8.05
N THR A 260 -38.42 -12.88 8.02
CA THR A 260 -38.93 -12.25 6.79
C THR A 260 -38.22 -10.94 6.44
N GLN A 261 -37.42 -10.37 7.36
CA GLN A 261 -36.72 -9.11 7.14
C GLN A 261 -35.57 -9.27 6.16
N LYS A 262 -35.29 -8.21 5.40
CA LYS A 262 -34.18 -8.14 4.45
C LYS A 262 -33.30 -6.93 4.74
N VAL A 263 -32.09 -6.94 4.20
CA VAL A 263 -31.21 -5.78 4.19
C VAL A 263 -31.34 -5.11 2.82
N LYS A 264 -31.38 -3.77 2.81
CA LYS A 264 -31.37 -2.95 1.61
C LYS A 264 -30.23 -1.94 1.70
N MET A 265 -29.47 -1.80 0.62
CA MET A 265 -28.47 -0.74 0.49
C MET A 265 -29.07 0.41 -0.31
N HIS A 266 -28.60 1.63 -0.08
CA HIS A 266 -28.99 2.81 -0.84
C HIS A 266 -27.72 3.57 -1.20
N ILE A 267 -27.16 3.31 -2.39
CA ILE A 267 -25.87 3.86 -2.81
C ILE A 267 -26.04 4.80 -4.00
N HIS A 268 -25.60 6.04 -3.79
CA HIS A 268 -25.78 7.18 -4.68
C HIS A 268 -24.47 7.92 -4.97
N SER A 269 -23.32 7.40 -4.55
CA SER A 269 -22.01 7.93 -4.94
C SER A 269 -21.86 8.02 -6.46
N THR A 270 -21.15 9.03 -6.93
CA THR A 270 -20.93 9.31 -8.35
C THR A 270 -19.45 9.37 -8.66
N ASN A 271 -19.07 8.96 -9.86
CA ASN A 271 -17.73 9.15 -10.37
C ASN A 271 -17.69 10.38 -11.28
N GLU A 272 -16.63 11.17 -11.18
CA GLU A 272 -16.45 12.36 -12.00
C GLU A 272 -14.97 12.59 -12.32
N VAL A 273 -14.69 13.05 -13.54
CA VAL A 273 -13.33 13.45 -13.93
C VAL A 273 -13.02 14.77 -13.26
N THR A 274 -11.97 14.78 -12.43
CA THR A 274 -11.61 15.89 -11.56
C THR A 274 -10.12 16.18 -11.66
N ARG A 275 -9.77 17.46 -11.63
CA ARG A 275 -8.38 17.90 -11.67
C ARG A 275 -7.69 17.68 -10.32
N ILE A 276 -6.53 17.04 -10.35
CA ILE A 276 -5.64 16.83 -9.19
C ILE A 276 -4.33 17.59 -9.40
N TYR A 277 -3.62 17.92 -8.32
CA TYR A 277 -2.40 18.73 -8.37
C TYR A 277 -1.26 18.15 -7.54
N ASN A 278 -0.23 17.62 -8.22
CA ASN A 278 1.04 17.30 -7.59
C ASN A 278 1.91 18.55 -7.45
N VAL A 279 2.72 18.64 -6.38
CA VAL A 279 3.77 19.66 -6.25
C VAL A 279 5.12 18.99 -6.47
N ILE A 280 5.89 19.44 -7.46
CA ILE A 280 7.20 18.88 -7.81
C ILE A 280 8.28 19.94 -7.58
N GLY A 281 9.15 19.71 -6.60
CA GLY A 281 10.29 20.55 -6.28
C GLY A 281 11.60 19.93 -6.75
N THR A 282 12.53 20.73 -7.28
CA THR A 282 13.83 20.25 -7.74
C THR A 282 14.98 20.92 -6.99
N LEU A 283 15.93 20.11 -6.53
CA LEU A 283 17.27 20.55 -6.14
C LEU A 283 18.29 19.91 -7.09
N ARG A 284 18.80 20.69 -8.05
CA ARG A 284 19.63 20.21 -9.16
C ARG A 284 21.00 19.74 -8.66
N GLY A 285 21.43 18.57 -9.15
CA GLY A 285 22.74 18.00 -8.87
C GLY A 285 23.88 18.78 -9.51
N ALA A 286 25.01 18.89 -8.80
CA ALA A 286 26.19 19.62 -9.26
C ALA A 286 27.09 18.82 -10.21
N VAL A 287 27.06 17.48 -10.14
CA VAL A 287 27.96 16.61 -10.92
C VAL A 287 27.18 15.70 -11.86
N GLU A 288 26.11 15.09 -11.38
CA GLU A 288 25.25 14.17 -12.12
C GLU A 288 23.80 14.70 -12.12
N PRO A 289 23.53 15.87 -12.74
CA PRO A 289 22.20 16.47 -12.75
C PRO A 289 21.14 15.59 -13.44
N ASP A 290 21.57 14.58 -14.20
CA ASP A 290 20.74 13.61 -14.92
C ASP A 290 20.52 12.31 -14.14
N ARG A 291 20.80 12.28 -12.84
CA ARG A 291 20.46 11.17 -11.94
C ARG A 291 19.52 11.69 -10.85
N TYR A 292 18.43 10.97 -10.59
CA TYR A 292 17.32 11.45 -9.77
C TYR A 292 17.12 10.61 -8.52
N VAL A 293 17.21 11.23 -7.35
CA VAL A 293 16.73 10.66 -6.09
C VAL A 293 15.41 11.35 -5.75
N ILE A 294 14.36 10.57 -5.54
CA ILE A 294 13.00 11.10 -5.37
C ILE A 294 12.56 10.90 -3.92
N LEU A 295 12.10 11.95 -3.26
CA LEU A 295 11.39 11.89 -1.98
C LEU A 295 9.94 12.32 -2.21
N GLY A 296 9.00 11.38 -2.11
CA GLY A 296 7.59 11.64 -2.42
C GLY A 296 6.64 11.13 -1.35
N GLY A 297 5.62 11.93 -1.03
CA GLY A 297 4.52 11.52 -0.14
C GLY A 297 3.24 12.25 -0.52
N HIS A 298 2.09 11.58 -0.38
CA HIS A 298 0.81 12.20 -0.69
C HIS A 298 0.36 13.22 0.34
N ARG A 299 -0.64 14.01 -0.07
CA ARG A 299 -1.15 15.16 0.67
C ARG A 299 -2.65 15.07 0.90
N ASP A 300 -3.39 14.51 -0.05
CA ASP A 300 -4.83 14.30 0.09
C ASP A 300 -5.12 13.34 1.25
N SER A 301 -6.24 13.56 1.94
CA SER A 301 -6.75 12.65 2.98
C SER A 301 -8.26 12.52 2.88
N TRP A 302 -8.82 11.45 3.45
CA TRP A 302 -10.27 11.30 3.51
C TRP A 302 -10.98 12.41 4.30
N VAL A 303 -10.40 12.85 5.41
CA VAL A 303 -10.94 13.93 6.25
C VAL A 303 -9.79 14.87 6.63
N PHE A 304 -9.29 14.82 7.87
CA PHE A 304 -8.20 15.68 8.33
C PHE A 304 -6.82 15.03 8.18
N GLY A 305 -6.77 13.70 8.23
CA GLY A 305 -5.55 12.94 7.94
C GLY A 305 -4.38 13.20 8.88
N GLY A 306 -4.63 13.46 10.17
CA GLY A 306 -3.59 13.81 11.15
C GLY A 306 -2.41 12.82 11.18
N ILE A 307 -2.67 11.53 10.97
CA ILE A 307 -1.63 10.53 10.69
C ILE A 307 -1.49 10.39 9.17
N ASP A 308 -2.53 9.92 8.49
CA ASP A 308 -2.53 9.61 7.06
C ASP A 308 -3.11 10.75 6.21
N PRO A 309 -2.29 11.52 5.46
CA PRO A 309 -0.83 11.48 5.36
C PRO A 309 -0.11 12.61 6.11
N GLN A 310 -0.81 13.46 6.87
CA GLN A 310 -0.25 14.75 7.30
C GLN A 310 0.98 14.60 8.19
N SER A 311 1.11 13.49 8.92
CA SER A 311 2.35 13.17 9.64
C SER A 311 3.56 13.02 8.71
N GLY A 312 3.37 12.33 7.57
CA GLY A 312 4.36 12.18 6.52
C GLY A 312 4.60 13.47 5.74
N ALA A 313 3.55 14.19 5.38
CA ALA A 313 3.64 15.48 4.67
C ALA A 313 4.43 16.52 5.47
N ALA A 314 4.23 16.60 6.78
CA ALA A 314 5.00 17.45 7.69
C ALA A 314 6.49 17.06 7.70
N VAL A 315 6.79 15.75 7.73
CA VAL A 315 8.16 15.24 7.64
C VAL A 315 8.83 15.61 6.31
N VAL A 316 8.14 15.45 5.17
CA VAL A 316 8.68 15.89 3.86
C VAL A 316 8.99 17.37 3.89
N HIS A 317 8.05 18.18 4.39
CA HIS A 317 8.19 19.63 4.45
C HIS A 317 9.45 20.07 5.22
N GLU A 318 9.70 19.44 6.37
CA GLU A 318 10.88 19.71 7.19
C GLU A 318 12.19 19.23 6.55
N ILE A 319 12.16 18.09 5.84
CA ILE A 319 13.31 17.63 5.05
C ILE A 319 13.63 18.65 3.95
N VAL A 320 12.64 19.13 3.20
CA VAL A 320 12.87 20.15 2.15
C VAL A 320 13.49 21.42 2.75
N ARG A 321 13.00 21.88 3.90
CA ARG A 321 13.54 23.04 4.60
C ARG A 321 15.01 22.83 5.01
N SER A 322 15.34 21.64 5.51
CA SER A 322 16.71 21.27 5.89
C SER A 322 17.67 21.26 4.69
N PHE A 323 17.29 20.61 3.59
CA PHE A 323 18.08 20.60 2.35
C PHE A 323 18.22 22.01 1.74
N GLY A 324 17.17 22.84 1.82
CA GLY A 324 17.22 24.24 1.44
C GLY A 324 18.20 25.06 2.28
N THR A 325 18.30 24.77 3.58
CA THR A 325 19.27 25.39 4.49
C THR A 325 20.70 25.02 4.10
N LEU A 326 20.98 23.72 3.88
CA LEU A 326 22.29 23.27 3.39
C LEU A 326 22.67 23.95 2.07
N LYS A 327 21.71 24.11 1.14
CA LYS A 327 21.95 24.83 -0.11
C LYS A 327 22.34 26.28 0.13
N LYS A 328 21.67 26.98 1.05
CA LYS A 328 21.98 28.38 1.41
C LYS A 328 23.37 28.50 2.05
N GLU A 329 23.86 27.45 2.71
CA GLU A 329 25.22 27.34 3.26
C GLU A 329 26.28 26.93 2.21
N GLY A 330 25.88 26.74 0.95
CA GLY A 330 26.79 26.47 -0.17
C GLY A 330 26.89 25.01 -0.59
N TRP A 331 26.19 24.09 0.09
CA TRP A 331 26.14 22.69 -0.32
C TRP A 331 25.29 22.50 -1.59
N ARG A 332 25.69 21.57 -2.45
CA ARG A 332 24.88 21.07 -3.56
C ARG A 332 24.99 19.55 -3.61
N PRO A 333 23.88 18.83 -3.83
CA PRO A 333 23.94 17.39 -3.97
C PRO A 333 24.72 17.03 -5.25
N ARG A 334 25.36 15.85 -5.25
CA ARG A 334 26.01 15.33 -6.46
C ARG A 334 24.98 15.05 -7.55
N ARG A 335 23.87 14.39 -7.19
CA ARG A 335 22.74 14.03 -8.04
C ARG A 335 21.55 14.97 -7.83
N THR A 336 20.63 15.03 -8.78
CA THR A 336 19.41 15.83 -8.62
C THR A 336 18.47 15.16 -7.62
N ILE A 337 17.90 15.95 -6.71
CA ILE A 337 16.85 15.51 -5.79
C ILE A 337 15.52 16.09 -6.26
N LEU A 338 14.52 15.21 -6.41
CA LEU A 338 13.15 15.58 -6.70
C LEU A 338 12.31 15.39 -5.43
N PHE A 339 11.64 16.43 -4.99
CA PHE A 339 10.66 16.40 -3.91
C PHE A 339 9.26 16.39 -4.50
N ALA A 340 8.38 15.52 -4.01
CA ALA A 340 7.03 15.40 -4.52
C ALA A 340 5.97 15.39 -3.41
N SER A 341 4.95 16.20 -3.59
CA SER A 341 3.70 16.14 -2.83
C SER A 341 2.60 15.63 -3.76
N TRP A 342 2.24 14.36 -3.60
CA TRP A 342 1.26 13.69 -4.47
C TRP A 342 -0.18 14.03 -4.08
N ASP A 343 -1.07 13.98 -5.05
CA ASP A 343 -2.52 14.12 -4.87
C ASP A 343 -3.25 12.84 -5.32
N ALA A 344 -4.48 12.66 -4.85
CA ALA A 344 -5.33 11.51 -5.12
C ALA A 344 -4.68 10.13 -4.88
N GLU A 345 -3.84 10.02 -3.86
CA GLU A 345 -3.32 8.71 -3.41
C GLU A 345 -4.46 7.85 -2.88
N GLU A 346 -5.36 8.47 -2.11
CA GLU A 346 -6.47 7.79 -1.44
C GLU A 346 -7.48 7.20 -2.44
N PHE A 347 -7.43 7.69 -3.68
CA PHE A 347 -8.23 7.24 -4.81
C PHE A 347 -7.56 6.17 -5.67
N GLY A 348 -6.37 5.70 -5.30
CA GLY A 348 -5.68 4.60 -5.97
C GLY A 348 -4.30 4.95 -6.49
N LEU A 349 -3.54 5.78 -5.78
CA LEU A 349 -2.18 6.19 -6.14
C LEU A 349 -2.15 7.01 -7.44
N LEU A 350 -3.18 7.82 -7.69
CA LEU A 350 -3.41 8.41 -9.00
C LEU A 350 -2.32 9.43 -9.34
N GLY A 351 -2.11 10.46 -8.50
CA GLY A 351 -1.16 11.52 -8.81
C GLY A 351 0.27 11.03 -9.02
N SER A 352 0.77 10.11 -8.18
CA SER A 352 2.11 9.53 -8.35
C SER A 352 2.20 8.65 -9.60
N THR A 353 1.16 7.87 -9.91
CA THR A 353 1.12 7.01 -11.10
C THR A 353 1.09 7.82 -12.39
N GLU A 354 0.21 8.82 -12.48
CA GLU A 354 0.11 9.68 -13.67
C GLU A 354 1.43 10.43 -13.94
N TRP A 355 2.07 10.94 -12.89
CA TRP A 355 3.36 11.61 -13.03
C TRP A 355 4.48 10.66 -13.46
N ALA A 356 4.48 9.44 -12.95
CA ALA A 356 5.43 8.42 -13.36
C ALA A 356 5.17 7.92 -14.80
N GLU A 357 3.92 7.90 -15.27
CA GLU A 357 3.59 7.59 -16.67
C GLU A 357 4.08 8.69 -17.62
N GLU A 358 3.80 9.95 -17.31
CA GLU A 358 4.27 11.11 -18.07
C GLU A 358 5.80 11.13 -18.20
N ASN A 359 6.49 10.83 -17.10
CA ASN A 359 7.94 10.92 -17.01
C ASN A 359 8.66 9.56 -17.16
N SER A 360 7.94 8.51 -17.54
CA SER A 360 8.40 7.11 -17.52
C SER A 360 9.75 6.90 -18.21
N ARG A 361 9.92 7.46 -19.42
CA ARG A 361 11.17 7.36 -20.19
C ARG A 361 12.36 7.96 -19.45
N LEU A 362 12.18 9.12 -18.83
CA LEU A 362 13.24 9.78 -18.07
C LEU A 362 13.53 9.02 -16.77
N LEU A 363 12.48 8.61 -16.05
CA LEU A 363 12.59 7.94 -14.77
C LEU A 363 13.24 6.55 -14.87
N GLN A 364 12.93 5.79 -15.93
CA GLN A 364 13.54 4.48 -16.15
C GLN A 364 15.05 4.60 -16.37
N GLU A 365 15.50 5.61 -17.11
CA GLU A 365 16.91 5.82 -17.44
C GLU A 365 17.72 6.59 -16.38
N ARG A 366 17.04 7.37 -15.52
CA ARG A 366 17.71 8.34 -14.62
C ARG A 366 17.37 8.18 -13.14
N GLY A 367 16.31 7.45 -12.82
CA GLY A 367 15.86 7.26 -11.44
C GLY A 367 16.82 6.38 -10.65
N VAL A 368 17.51 6.95 -9.66
CA VAL A 368 18.36 6.21 -8.74
C VAL A 368 17.51 5.47 -7.72
N ALA A 369 16.62 6.19 -7.04
CA ALA A 369 15.77 5.63 -6.00
C ALA A 369 14.52 6.48 -5.76
N TYR A 370 13.49 5.85 -5.22
CA TYR A 370 12.29 6.50 -4.69
C TYR A 370 12.13 6.21 -3.18
N ILE A 371 12.14 7.25 -2.36
CA ILE A 371 11.89 7.18 -0.92
C ILE A 371 10.49 7.68 -0.64
N ASN A 372 9.62 6.78 -0.17
CA ASN A 372 8.23 7.09 0.13
C ASN A 372 8.10 7.77 1.49
N ALA A 373 7.23 8.78 1.55
CA ALA A 373 7.03 9.64 2.70
C ALA A 373 5.56 9.92 3.04
N ASP A 374 4.70 8.92 2.83
CA ASP A 374 3.41 8.75 3.54
C ASP A 374 3.60 8.79 5.09
N SER A 375 2.55 8.66 5.88
CA SER A 375 2.45 8.36 7.30
C SER A 375 3.78 8.03 7.98
N SER A 376 4.23 8.91 8.88
CA SER A 376 5.44 8.73 9.67
C SER A 376 5.18 8.01 10.99
N ILE A 377 3.94 7.99 11.48
CA ILE A 377 3.61 7.55 12.84
C ILE A 377 2.32 6.69 12.91
N GLU A 378 2.42 5.40 12.57
CA GLU A 378 1.28 4.46 12.71
C GLU A 378 1.21 3.80 14.10
N GLY A 379 2.14 4.17 14.98
CA GLY A 379 2.24 3.71 16.37
C GLY A 379 3.64 4.02 16.92
N ASN A 380 3.80 4.05 18.23
CA ASN A 380 4.99 4.64 18.88
C ASN A 380 5.95 3.61 19.48
N TYR A 381 5.99 2.38 18.96
CA TYR A 381 6.79 1.30 19.55
C TYR A 381 8.21 1.23 18.99
N THR A 382 8.35 1.14 17.67
CA THR A 382 9.65 0.97 17.00
C THR A 382 9.58 1.36 15.52
N LEU A 383 10.75 1.50 14.90
CA LEU A 383 10.88 1.72 13.47
C LEU A 383 10.39 0.51 12.66
N ARG A 384 9.76 0.78 11.53
CA ARG A 384 9.47 -0.17 10.47
C ARG A 384 10.03 0.35 9.16
N VAL A 385 10.75 -0.51 8.45
CA VAL A 385 11.26 -0.25 7.11
C VAL A 385 10.74 -1.31 6.15
N ASP A 386 10.29 -0.86 4.99
CA ASP A 386 10.00 -1.71 3.85
C ASP A 386 10.84 -1.17 2.67
N CYS A 387 11.78 -1.95 2.12
CA CYS A 387 12.62 -1.51 0.99
C CYS A 387 13.19 -2.67 0.17
N THR A 388 13.71 -2.36 -1.02
CA THR A 388 14.46 -3.33 -1.84
C THR A 388 15.74 -3.81 -1.12
N PRO A 389 16.18 -5.08 -1.34
CA PRO A 389 17.46 -5.57 -0.83
C PRO A 389 18.66 -4.67 -1.12
N LEU A 390 18.66 -3.94 -2.25
CA LEU A 390 19.75 -3.02 -2.58
C LEU A 390 20.02 -1.99 -1.48
N MET A 391 19.03 -1.62 -0.67
CA MET A 391 19.15 -0.58 0.35
C MET A 391 19.28 -1.11 1.79
N TYR A 392 19.39 -2.42 2.01
CA TYR A 392 19.48 -2.96 3.38
C TYR A 392 20.70 -2.42 4.12
N SER A 393 21.87 -2.50 3.49
CA SER A 393 23.12 -1.98 4.06
C SER A 393 23.08 -0.46 4.30
N LEU A 394 22.52 0.33 3.38
CA LEU A 394 22.31 1.78 3.56
C LEU A 394 21.48 2.06 4.82
N VAL A 395 20.32 1.43 4.94
CA VAL A 395 19.41 1.66 6.07
C VAL A 395 20.06 1.22 7.39
N HIS A 396 20.71 0.07 7.41
CA HIS A 396 21.39 -0.43 8.62
C HIS A 396 22.51 0.51 9.07
N ASN A 397 23.32 1.03 8.15
CA ASN A 397 24.42 1.92 8.50
C ASN A 397 23.90 3.27 8.98
N LEU A 398 22.96 3.88 8.25
CA LEU A 398 22.34 5.15 8.65
C LEU A 398 21.72 5.05 10.06
N THR A 399 20.96 4.00 10.33
CA THR A 399 20.27 3.84 11.62
C THR A 399 21.21 3.54 12.79
N LYS A 400 22.47 3.13 12.55
CA LYS A 400 23.49 3.01 13.59
C LYS A 400 24.05 4.37 14.03
N GLU A 401 24.01 5.37 13.14
CA GLU A 401 24.48 6.74 13.42
C GLU A 401 23.42 7.61 14.09
N LEU A 402 22.15 7.26 13.91
CA LEU A 402 21.02 7.96 14.52
C LEU A 402 20.79 7.50 15.96
N LYS A 403 20.51 8.44 16.85
CA LYS A 403 20.12 8.13 18.24
C LYS A 403 18.68 7.60 18.28
N SER A 404 18.44 6.63 19.14
CA SER A 404 17.09 6.12 19.37
C SER A 404 16.24 7.14 20.14
N PRO A 405 15.00 7.41 19.73
CA PRO A 405 14.03 8.17 20.52
C PRO A 405 13.29 7.27 21.53
N ASP A 406 13.55 5.96 21.52
CA ASP A 406 12.79 4.98 22.28
C ASP A 406 13.13 5.01 23.77
N GLU A 407 12.11 4.94 24.62
CA GLU A 407 12.27 4.81 26.07
C GLU A 407 13.07 3.56 26.42
N GLY A 408 14.08 3.71 27.29
CA GLY A 408 14.99 2.64 27.71
C GLY A 408 16.15 2.39 26.73
N PHE A 409 16.29 3.22 25.69
CA PHE A 409 17.39 3.19 24.72
C PHE A 409 18.14 4.53 24.67
N GLU A 410 18.14 5.29 25.77
CA GLU A 410 18.85 6.56 25.88
C GLU A 410 20.37 6.35 25.64
N GLY A 411 20.93 7.14 24.72
CA GLY A 411 22.34 7.01 24.32
C GLY A 411 22.65 5.82 23.40
N LYS A 412 21.64 5.03 23.01
CA LYS A 412 21.76 3.95 22.02
C LYS A 412 21.41 4.41 20.61
N SER A 413 21.87 3.64 19.64
CA SER A 413 21.49 3.84 18.24
C SER A 413 20.05 3.40 17.98
N LEU A 414 19.43 3.99 16.97
CA LEU A 414 18.12 3.57 16.46
C LEU A 414 18.18 2.11 16.02
N TYR A 415 19.27 1.69 15.37
CA TYR A 415 19.52 0.30 14.99
C TYR A 415 19.45 -0.66 16.18
N GLU A 416 20.05 -0.32 17.33
CA GLU A 416 19.98 -1.19 18.53
C GLU A 416 18.54 -1.36 19.02
N SER A 417 17.79 -0.25 19.14
CA SER A 417 16.39 -0.28 19.58
C SER A 417 15.48 -1.04 18.59
N TRP A 418 15.65 -0.80 17.30
CA TRP A 418 14.92 -1.46 16.23
C TRP A 418 15.22 -2.95 16.17
N THR A 419 16.49 -3.35 16.25
CA THR A 419 16.91 -4.75 16.28
C THR A 419 16.29 -5.50 17.46
N LYS A 420 16.24 -4.87 18.63
CA LYS A 420 15.68 -5.49 19.84
C LYS A 420 14.17 -5.63 19.79
N LYS A 421 13.48 -4.62 19.26
CA LYS A 421 12.00 -4.54 19.25
C LYS A 421 11.35 -5.17 18.01
N SER A 422 12.08 -5.30 16.91
CA SER A 422 11.60 -5.90 15.68
C SER A 422 12.70 -6.73 15.02
N PRO A 423 13.12 -7.86 15.63
CA PRO A 423 14.14 -8.72 15.03
C PRO A 423 13.65 -9.33 13.72
N SER A 424 14.57 -9.47 12.77
CA SER A 424 14.30 -10.14 11.51
C SER A 424 14.07 -11.63 11.74
N PRO A 425 12.97 -12.20 11.22
CA PRO A 425 12.77 -13.64 11.26
C PRO A 425 13.70 -14.36 10.27
N GLU A 426 14.25 -13.63 9.30
CA GLU A 426 15.07 -14.19 8.22
C GLU A 426 16.57 -14.01 8.49
N PHE A 427 16.98 -12.94 9.17
CA PHE A 427 18.39 -12.55 9.34
C PHE A 427 18.74 -12.39 10.82
N SER A 428 19.41 -13.39 11.39
CA SER A 428 19.78 -13.39 12.81
C SER A 428 20.63 -12.16 13.16
N GLY A 429 20.31 -11.50 14.28
CA GLY A 429 21.02 -10.30 14.77
C GLY A 429 20.76 -9.03 13.97
N MET A 430 19.84 -9.04 13.01
CA MET A 430 19.46 -7.88 12.20
C MET A 430 18.00 -7.49 12.46
N PRO A 431 17.65 -6.21 12.30
CA PRO A 431 16.27 -5.78 12.40
C PRO A 431 15.46 -6.21 11.16
N ARG A 432 14.14 -6.29 11.32
CA ARG A 432 13.22 -6.69 10.26
C ARG A 432 13.06 -5.59 9.21
N ILE A 433 13.51 -5.86 7.99
CA ILE A 433 13.09 -5.14 6.78
C ILE A 433 12.05 -5.99 6.04
N SER A 434 10.94 -5.36 5.66
CA SER A 434 9.83 -6.04 4.98
C SER A 434 9.87 -5.81 3.47
N LYS A 435 9.21 -6.70 2.72
CA LYS A 435 9.05 -6.59 1.26
C LYS A 435 8.12 -5.44 0.89
N LEU A 436 8.38 -4.83 -0.27
CA LEU A 436 7.48 -3.87 -0.90
C LEU A 436 6.33 -4.59 -1.62
N GLY A 437 5.10 -4.29 -1.21
CA GLY A 437 3.87 -4.68 -1.92
C GLY A 437 3.31 -3.48 -2.69
N SER A 438 2.10 -3.06 -2.30
CA SER A 438 1.44 -1.82 -2.73
C SER A 438 1.06 -1.00 -1.49
N GLY A 439 0.07 -0.12 -1.65
CA GLY A 439 -0.57 0.65 -0.61
C GLY A 439 0.00 2.04 -0.43
N ASN A 440 0.92 2.46 -1.31
CA ASN A 440 1.49 3.80 -1.36
C ASN A 440 2.09 4.11 -2.73
N ASP A 441 2.42 5.38 -2.93
CA ASP A 441 2.98 5.96 -4.15
C ASP A 441 4.25 5.28 -4.69
N PHE A 442 5.01 4.51 -3.88
CA PHE A 442 6.16 3.75 -4.40
C PHE A 442 5.76 2.67 -5.43
N GLU A 443 4.48 2.27 -5.50
CA GLU A 443 4.00 1.17 -6.36
C GLU A 443 4.45 1.34 -7.81
N VAL A 444 4.18 2.49 -8.44
CA VAL A 444 4.54 2.70 -9.84
C VAL A 444 6.05 2.71 -10.06
N PHE A 445 6.81 3.33 -9.15
CA PHE A 445 8.25 3.43 -9.24
C PHE A 445 8.91 2.05 -9.12
N PHE A 446 8.47 1.23 -8.17
CA PHE A 446 9.05 -0.09 -7.93
C PHE A 446 8.47 -1.17 -8.85
N GLN A 447 7.16 -1.37 -8.83
CA GLN A 447 6.50 -2.52 -9.47
C GLN A 447 6.43 -2.40 -10.99
N ARG A 448 6.42 -1.17 -11.53
CA ARG A 448 6.25 -0.91 -12.97
C ARG A 448 7.54 -0.40 -13.61
N LEU A 449 8.25 0.53 -12.96
CA LEU A 449 9.44 1.15 -13.52
C LEU A 449 10.75 0.52 -13.05
N GLY A 450 10.75 -0.33 -12.01
CA GLY A 450 11.95 -1.00 -11.49
C GLY A 450 12.93 -0.07 -10.79
N ILE A 451 12.46 1.02 -10.19
CA ILE A 451 13.26 1.98 -9.44
C ILE A 451 13.39 1.51 -8.00
N ALA A 452 14.63 1.36 -7.52
CA ALA A 452 14.93 0.97 -6.15
C ALA A 452 14.14 1.84 -5.17
N SER A 453 13.31 1.22 -4.33
CA SER A 453 12.34 1.95 -3.51
C SER A 453 12.42 1.58 -2.04
N GLY A 454 12.02 2.51 -1.17
CA GLY A 454 12.02 2.29 0.27
C GLY A 454 11.10 3.22 1.03
N ARG A 455 10.64 2.79 2.20
CA ARG A 455 9.86 3.60 3.13
C ARG A 455 10.26 3.29 4.57
N ALA A 456 10.15 4.29 5.44
CA ALA A 456 10.41 4.15 6.87
C ALA A 456 9.34 4.90 7.68
N ARG A 457 8.87 4.32 8.78
CA ARG A 457 7.89 4.92 9.69
C ARG A 457 7.97 4.30 11.08
N TYR A 458 7.38 4.93 12.08
CA TYR A 458 7.15 4.33 13.38
C TYR A 458 5.85 3.51 13.38
N THR A 459 5.85 2.36 14.06
CA THR A 459 4.73 1.41 14.09
C THR A 459 4.43 0.91 15.50
N LYS A 460 3.28 0.27 15.67
CA LYS A 460 2.89 -0.50 16.87
C LYS A 460 3.76 -1.75 17.11
N ASN A 461 3.68 -2.29 18.34
CA ASN A 461 4.20 -3.61 18.66
C ASN A 461 3.31 -4.72 18.06
N TRP A 462 3.80 -5.42 17.03
CA TRP A 462 3.06 -6.47 16.35
C TRP A 462 2.87 -7.76 17.17
N GLU A 463 3.66 -7.95 18.22
CA GLU A 463 3.54 -9.12 19.12
C GLU A 463 2.33 -8.98 20.04
N THR A 464 2.09 -7.80 20.60
CA THR A 464 1.01 -7.54 21.56
C THR A 464 -0.23 -6.89 20.93
N ASN A 465 -0.05 -5.99 19.96
CA ASN A 465 -1.15 -5.23 19.37
C ASN A 465 -1.68 -5.89 18.10
N LYS A 466 -2.83 -6.58 18.22
CA LYS A 466 -3.45 -7.38 17.15
C LYS A 466 -4.38 -6.61 16.20
N PHE A 467 -4.70 -5.36 16.51
CA PHE A 467 -5.48 -4.49 15.62
C PHE A 467 -4.77 -4.27 14.27
N SER A 468 -5.56 -3.99 13.23
CA SER A 468 -5.09 -3.72 11.87
C SER A 468 -4.76 -2.24 11.71
N GLY A 469 -3.62 -1.91 11.09
CA GLY A 469 -3.15 -0.52 10.98
C GLY A 469 -3.12 0.17 12.34
N TYR A 470 -3.91 1.23 12.47
CA TYR A 470 -4.24 1.90 13.72
C TYR A 470 -5.77 2.16 13.83
N PRO A 471 -6.35 2.24 15.03
CA PRO A 471 -7.81 2.25 15.22
C PRO A 471 -8.60 3.31 14.44
N LEU A 472 -8.09 4.54 14.36
CA LEU A 472 -8.82 5.70 13.81
C LEU A 472 -8.64 5.89 12.30
N TYR A 473 -7.95 4.97 11.64
CA TYR A 473 -7.62 5.00 10.21
C TYR A 473 -8.84 5.28 9.30
N HIS A 474 -8.68 6.27 8.41
CA HIS A 474 -9.65 6.84 7.47
C HIS A 474 -10.99 7.30 8.06
N SER A 475 -11.01 7.60 9.36
CA SER A 475 -12.18 8.14 10.05
C SER A 475 -12.08 9.66 10.21
N VAL A 476 -13.18 10.28 10.65
CA VAL A 476 -13.18 11.71 11.02
C VAL A 476 -12.24 12.02 12.21
N TYR A 477 -11.85 11.01 12.99
CA TYR A 477 -11.08 11.17 14.22
C TYR A 477 -9.56 11.17 14.03
N GLU A 478 -9.07 11.15 12.79
CA GLU A 478 -7.65 11.38 12.49
C GLU A 478 -7.27 12.87 12.60
N THR A 479 -7.21 13.37 13.84
CA THR A 479 -6.96 14.79 14.12
C THR A 479 -5.49 15.05 14.49
N TYR A 480 -5.10 16.33 14.52
CA TYR A 480 -3.81 16.72 15.09
C TYR A 480 -3.70 16.31 16.57
N GLU A 481 -4.79 16.50 17.33
CA GLU A 481 -4.84 16.20 18.77
C GLU A 481 -4.67 14.70 19.05
N LEU A 482 -5.09 13.81 18.13
CA LEU A 482 -4.79 12.38 18.23
C LEU A 482 -3.28 12.16 18.28
N VAL A 483 -2.55 12.77 17.35
CA VAL A 483 -1.10 12.60 17.21
C VAL A 483 -0.38 13.20 18.41
N GLU A 484 -0.69 14.45 18.73
CA GLU A 484 -0.08 15.20 19.83
C GLU A 484 -0.33 14.53 21.19
N LYS A 485 -1.53 14.01 21.46
CA LYS A 485 -1.83 13.47 22.80
C LYS A 485 -1.39 12.03 22.98
N PHE A 486 -1.55 11.19 21.95
CA PHE A 486 -1.49 9.74 22.13
C PHE A 486 -0.35 9.05 21.37
N TYR A 487 0.14 9.62 20.27
CA TYR A 487 1.15 8.97 19.44
C TYR A 487 2.54 9.54 19.70
N ASP A 488 2.72 10.84 19.57
CA ASP A 488 4.04 11.48 19.67
C ASP A 488 3.97 12.91 20.26
N PRO A 489 3.71 13.05 21.57
CA PRO A 489 3.58 14.37 22.22
C PRO A 489 4.81 15.28 22.13
N MET A 490 5.98 14.68 21.94
CA MET A 490 7.25 15.42 21.81
C MET A 490 7.73 15.51 20.36
N PHE A 491 6.97 14.97 19.40
CA PHE A 491 7.34 14.85 17.98
C PHE A 491 8.72 14.20 17.74
N LYS A 492 9.21 13.39 18.69
CA LYS A 492 10.54 12.79 18.64
C LYS A 492 10.58 11.64 17.63
N TYR A 493 9.49 10.90 17.48
CA TYR A 493 9.40 9.82 16.50
C TYR A 493 9.28 10.38 15.07
N HIS A 494 8.52 11.48 14.89
CA HIS A 494 8.51 12.22 13.62
C HIS A 494 9.91 12.71 13.24
N LEU A 495 10.62 13.33 14.19
CA LEU A 495 12.00 13.79 13.98
C LEU A 495 12.91 12.62 13.56
N THR A 496 12.86 11.49 14.27
CA THR A 496 13.65 10.31 13.91
C THR A 496 13.31 9.80 12.51
N VAL A 497 12.02 9.75 12.13
CA VAL A 497 11.62 9.34 10.77
C VAL A 497 12.10 10.35 9.72
N ALA A 498 12.07 11.65 10.02
CA ALA A 498 12.62 12.69 9.15
C ALA A 498 14.13 12.51 8.93
N GLN A 499 14.87 12.18 9.99
CA GLN A 499 16.31 11.87 9.91
C GLN A 499 16.58 10.61 9.10
N VAL A 500 15.77 9.56 9.25
CA VAL A 500 15.92 8.32 8.44
C VAL A 500 15.61 8.61 6.97
N ARG A 501 14.46 9.19 6.64
CA ARG A 501 14.05 9.47 5.24
C ARG A 501 15.01 10.47 4.58
N GLY A 502 15.30 11.58 5.26
CA GLY A 502 16.22 12.61 4.79
C GLY A 502 17.65 12.09 4.66
N GLY A 503 18.11 11.27 5.60
CA GLY A 503 19.43 10.62 5.55
C GLY A 503 19.56 9.65 4.39
N MET A 504 18.54 8.82 4.12
CA MET A 504 18.53 7.95 2.93
C MET A 504 18.65 8.78 1.64
N VAL A 505 17.85 9.84 1.51
CA VAL A 505 17.90 10.74 0.35
C VAL A 505 19.27 11.42 0.22
N PHE A 506 19.84 11.90 1.34
CA PHE A 506 21.15 12.55 1.37
C PHE A 506 22.25 11.59 0.89
N GLU A 507 22.32 10.39 1.45
CA GLU A 507 23.33 9.39 1.08
C GLU A 507 23.24 8.99 -0.38
N LEU A 508 22.03 8.72 -0.89
CA LEU A 508 21.80 8.37 -2.29
C LEU A 508 22.16 9.52 -3.25
N ALA A 509 21.89 10.76 -2.84
CA ALA A 509 22.13 11.94 -3.68
C ALA A 509 23.57 12.45 -3.63
N ASN A 510 24.32 12.16 -2.56
CA ASN A 510 25.63 12.75 -2.29
C ASN A 510 26.79 11.75 -2.45
N SER A 511 26.59 10.46 -2.17
CA SER A 511 27.65 9.46 -2.26
C SER A 511 28.21 9.32 -3.68
N ILE A 512 29.53 9.32 -3.80
CA ILE A 512 30.24 9.20 -5.10
C ILE A 512 29.89 7.86 -5.76
N VAL A 513 29.96 6.77 -5.00
CA VAL A 513 29.45 5.44 -5.36
C VAL A 513 28.08 5.28 -4.73
N LEU A 514 27.08 4.78 -5.48
CA LEU A 514 25.76 4.52 -4.92
C LEU A 514 25.86 3.53 -3.76
N PRO A 515 25.25 3.81 -2.58
CA PRO A 515 25.32 2.96 -1.40
C PRO A 515 24.37 1.75 -1.51
N PHE A 516 24.44 1.03 -2.63
CA PHE A 516 23.69 -0.19 -2.88
C PHE A 516 24.59 -1.42 -2.73
N ASP A 517 24.02 -2.52 -2.25
CA ASP A 517 24.71 -3.82 -2.18
C ASP A 517 23.93 -4.90 -2.93
N CYS A 518 24.46 -5.35 -4.07
CA CYS A 518 23.85 -6.41 -4.87
C CYS A 518 23.92 -7.80 -4.19
N ARG A 519 24.81 -8.00 -3.20
CA ARG A 519 24.91 -9.26 -2.46
C ARG A 519 23.70 -9.46 -1.55
N ASP A 520 23.12 -8.39 -1.02
CA ASP A 520 21.88 -8.45 -0.25
C ASP A 520 20.74 -9.06 -1.10
N TYR A 521 20.71 -8.71 -2.40
CA TYR A 521 19.78 -9.32 -3.35
C TYR A 521 20.05 -10.81 -3.58
N ALA A 522 21.31 -11.22 -3.72
CA ALA A 522 21.69 -12.62 -3.89
C ALA A 522 21.21 -13.50 -2.71
N VAL A 523 21.37 -13.01 -1.48
CA VAL A 523 20.91 -13.73 -0.28
C VAL A 523 19.39 -13.87 -0.27
N VAL A 524 18.68 -12.82 -0.65
CA VAL A 524 17.22 -12.80 -0.68
C VAL A 524 16.65 -13.70 -1.79
N LEU A 525 17.23 -13.67 -2.99
CA LEU A 525 16.82 -14.53 -4.11
C LEU A 525 16.92 -16.01 -3.77
N ARG A 526 18.02 -16.43 -3.11
CA ARG A 526 18.19 -17.81 -2.63
C ARG A 526 17.06 -18.22 -1.69
N LYS A 527 16.76 -17.41 -0.68
CA LYS A 527 15.67 -17.69 0.27
C LYS A 527 14.31 -17.77 -0.41
N TYR A 528 14.05 -16.91 -1.37
CA TYR A 528 12.77 -16.92 -2.08
C TYR A 528 12.62 -18.12 -3.00
N ALA A 529 13.72 -18.55 -3.65
CA ALA A 529 13.75 -19.78 -4.43
C ALA A 529 13.48 -21.00 -3.54
N ASP A 530 14.13 -21.08 -2.37
CA ASP A 530 13.90 -22.14 -1.39
C ASP A 530 12.45 -22.14 -0.87
N LYS A 531 11.88 -20.96 -0.57
CA LYS A 531 10.50 -20.80 -0.11
C LYS A 531 9.50 -21.27 -1.16
N ILE A 532 9.62 -20.82 -2.41
CA ILE A 532 8.66 -21.18 -3.46
C ILE A 532 8.77 -22.65 -3.85
N TYR A 533 9.98 -23.21 -3.85
CA TYR A 533 10.19 -24.65 -4.01
C TYR A 533 9.50 -25.44 -2.88
N SER A 534 9.68 -25.02 -1.63
CA SER A 534 9.02 -25.65 -0.47
C SER A 534 7.49 -25.61 -0.57
N ILE A 535 6.91 -24.56 -1.14
CA ILE A 535 5.46 -24.49 -1.42
C ILE A 535 5.08 -25.53 -2.49
N SER A 536 5.84 -25.62 -3.58
CA SER A 536 5.58 -26.58 -4.66
C SER A 536 5.67 -28.04 -4.22
N MET A 537 6.50 -28.34 -3.20
CA MET A 537 6.66 -29.67 -2.63
C MET A 537 5.44 -30.21 -1.87
N LYS A 538 4.35 -29.44 -1.78
CA LYS A 538 3.03 -29.96 -1.42
C LYS A 538 2.41 -30.85 -2.51
N HIS A 539 2.91 -30.77 -3.75
CA HIS A 539 2.40 -31.49 -4.92
C HIS A 539 3.52 -32.28 -5.66
N PRO A 540 4.29 -33.14 -4.97
CA PRO A 540 5.49 -33.76 -5.54
C PRO A 540 5.17 -34.73 -6.69
N GLN A 541 4.02 -35.40 -6.63
CA GLN A 541 3.62 -36.37 -7.65
C GLN A 541 3.19 -35.66 -8.94
N GLU A 542 2.49 -34.55 -8.83
CA GLU A 542 2.07 -33.72 -9.95
C GLU A 542 3.29 -33.06 -10.61
N MET A 543 4.23 -32.54 -9.83
CA MET A 543 5.49 -32.01 -10.38
C MET A 543 6.22 -33.04 -11.24
N LYS A 544 6.29 -34.30 -10.78
CA LYS A 544 6.86 -35.41 -11.56
C LYS A 544 6.02 -35.71 -12.81
N THR A 545 4.70 -35.75 -12.67
CA THR A 545 3.76 -36.07 -13.76
C THR A 545 3.81 -35.04 -14.89
N TYR A 546 3.88 -33.75 -14.55
CA TYR A 546 3.89 -32.65 -15.52
C TYR A 546 5.30 -32.14 -15.87
N SER A 547 6.33 -32.84 -15.39
CA SER A 547 7.75 -32.52 -15.63
C SER A 547 8.13 -31.09 -15.25
N VAL A 548 7.74 -30.68 -14.04
CA VAL A 548 8.09 -29.37 -13.46
C VAL A 548 9.39 -29.50 -12.68
N SER A 549 10.39 -28.68 -13.04
CA SER A 549 11.66 -28.58 -12.32
C SER A 549 11.98 -27.13 -11.99
N PHE A 550 12.64 -26.91 -10.84
CA PHE A 550 13.16 -25.62 -10.39
C PHE A 550 14.67 -25.47 -10.67
N ASP A 551 15.32 -26.45 -11.32
CA ASP A 551 16.76 -26.46 -11.53
C ASP A 551 17.27 -25.20 -12.25
N SER A 552 16.51 -24.71 -13.23
CA SER A 552 16.85 -23.48 -13.96
C SER A 552 16.84 -22.25 -13.05
N LEU A 553 15.86 -22.14 -12.15
CA LEU A 553 15.78 -21.05 -11.19
C LEU A 553 16.94 -21.13 -10.18
N PHE A 554 17.22 -22.30 -9.63
CA PHE A 554 18.35 -22.47 -8.71
C PHE A 554 19.69 -22.18 -9.40
N SER A 555 19.86 -22.60 -10.65
CA SER A 555 21.06 -22.29 -11.44
C SER A 555 21.21 -20.78 -11.66
N ALA A 556 20.14 -20.09 -12.05
CA ALA A 556 20.16 -18.64 -12.25
C ALA A 556 20.49 -17.89 -10.95
N VAL A 557 19.90 -18.30 -9.82
CA VAL A 557 20.18 -17.71 -8.50
C VAL A 557 21.63 -17.94 -8.07
N LYS A 558 22.19 -19.13 -8.34
CA LYS A 558 23.60 -19.42 -8.08
C LYS A 558 24.51 -18.51 -8.91
N ASN A 559 24.25 -18.41 -10.22
CA ASN A 559 25.02 -17.54 -11.12
C ASN A 559 24.94 -16.08 -10.69
N PHE A 560 23.74 -15.58 -10.35
CA PHE A 560 23.56 -14.24 -9.80
C PHE A 560 24.40 -14.03 -8.54
N THR A 561 24.41 -14.99 -7.63
CA THR A 561 25.20 -14.91 -6.39
C THR A 561 26.70 -14.79 -6.66
N GLU A 562 27.22 -15.59 -7.58
CA GLU A 562 28.64 -15.56 -7.95
C GLU A 562 29.01 -14.24 -8.64
N ILE A 563 28.19 -13.77 -9.60
CA ILE A 563 28.46 -12.53 -10.33
C ILE A 563 28.29 -11.30 -9.43
N ALA A 564 27.27 -11.25 -8.58
CA ALA A 564 27.09 -10.16 -7.61
C ALA A 564 28.27 -10.06 -6.62
N SER A 565 28.84 -11.20 -6.23
CA SER A 565 30.04 -11.22 -5.36
C SER A 565 31.25 -10.64 -6.09
N LYS A 566 31.51 -11.06 -7.33
CA LYS A 566 32.59 -10.52 -8.18
C LYS A 566 32.40 -9.02 -8.47
N PHE A 567 31.17 -8.58 -8.74
CA PHE A 567 30.86 -7.16 -8.92
C PHE A 567 31.20 -6.36 -7.65
N SER A 568 30.84 -6.88 -6.46
CA SER A 568 31.17 -6.25 -5.18
C SER A 568 32.69 -6.15 -4.93
N GLU A 569 33.47 -7.15 -5.36
CA GLU A 569 34.94 -7.09 -5.33
C GLU A 569 35.47 -5.98 -6.25
N ARG A 570 35.01 -5.92 -7.50
CA ARG A 570 35.39 -4.84 -8.44
C ARG A 570 35.03 -3.45 -7.92
N LEU A 571 33.90 -3.32 -7.22
CA LEU A 571 33.45 -2.05 -6.63
C LEU A 571 34.39 -1.54 -5.52
N GLN A 572 35.19 -2.42 -4.90
CA GLN A 572 36.17 -2.03 -3.88
C GLN A 572 37.44 -1.44 -4.52
N ASP A 573 37.89 -2.03 -5.63
CA ASP A 573 39.24 -1.81 -6.18
C ASP A 573 39.30 -0.91 -7.42
N PHE A 574 38.16 -0.49 -8.00
CA PHE A 574 38.17 0.35 -9.20
C PHE A 574 38.68 1.77 -8.95
N ASP A 575 39.19 2.41 -10.01
CA ASP A 575 39.62 3.81 -9.98
C ASP A 575 38.44 4.78 -9.86
N LYS A 576 38.14 5.18 -8.62
CA LYS A 576 37.10 6.16 -8.27
C LYS A 576 37.41 7.58 -8.76
N SER A 577 38.66 7.88 -9.11
CA SER A 577 39.05 9.19 -9.63
C SER A 577 38.71 9.37 -11.11
N ASN A 578 38.57 8.25 -11.85
CA ASN A 578 38.10 8.27 -13.22
C ASN A 578 36.57 8.43 -13.27
N PRO A 579 36.06 9.58 -13.72
CA PRO A 579 34.62 9.86 -13.68
C PRO A 579 33.80 8.94 -14.58
N ILE A 580 34.39 8.40 -15.66
CA ILE A 580 33.70 7.50 -16.60
C ILE A 580 33.55 6.11 -15.97
N VAL A 581 34.64 5.56 -15.41
CA VAL A 581 34.60 4.24 -14.73
C VAL A 581 33.64 4.30 -13.55
N LEU A 582 33.72 5.36 -12.74
CA LEU A 582 32.78 5.58 -11.63
C LEU A 582 31.32 5.62 -12.11
N ARG A 583 31.05 6.33 -13.21
CA ARG A 583 29.70 6.43 -13.77
C ARG A 583 29.20 5.07 -14.26
N MET A 584 30.04 4.29 -14.95
CA MET A 584 29.72 2.94 -15.40
C MET A 584 29.34 2.02 -14.23
N MET A 585 30.13 2.05 -13.13
CA MET A 585 29.83 1.25 -11.94
C MET A 585 28.51 1.67 -11.28
N ASN A 586 28.25 2.97 -11.18
CA ASN A 586 26.98 3.50 -10.66
C ASN A 586 25.78 3.13 -11.57
N ASP A 587 25.98 3.10 -12.88
CA ASP A 587 24.93 2.71 -13.82
C ASP A 587 24.60 1.22 -13.64
N GLN A 588 25.58 0.33 -13.49
CA GLN A 588 25.32 -1.09 -13.17
C GLN A 588 24.53 -1.25 -11.86
N LEU A 589 24.88 -0.50 -10.81
CA LEU A 589 24.14 -0.49 -9.54
C LEU A 589 22.69 0.00 -9.70
N MET A 590 22.49 1.09 -10.43
CA MET A 590 21.17 1.71 -10.64
C MET A 590 20.25 0.83 -11.50
N PHE A 591 20.79 0.24 -12.57
CA PHE A 591 20.02 -0.55 -13.54
C PHE A 591 19.75 -1.99 -13.09
N LEU A 592 20.42 -2.48 -12.06
CA LEU A 592 20.17 -3.82 -11.51
C LEU A 592 18.69 -4.07 -11.19
N GLU A 593 18.03 -3.10 -10.54
CA GLU A 593 16.59 -3.22 -10.22
C GLU A 593 15.71 -3.24 -11.49
N ARG A 594 16.13 -2.54 -12.55
CA ARG A 594 15.41 -2.55 -13.86
C ARG A 594 15.47 -3.91 -14.53
N ALA A 595 16.55 -4.66 -14.31
CA ALA A 595 16.71 -5.98 -14.92
C ALA A 595 15.68 -7.00 -14.42
N PHE A 596 14.95 -6.69 -13.33
CA PHE A 596 13.85 -7.50 -12.84
C PHE A 596 12.47 -7.15 -13.42
N ILE A 597 12.40 -6.20 -14.36
CA ILE A 597 11.16 -5.75 -15.01
C ILE A 597 10.92 -6.52 -16.30
N ASP A 598 9.83 -7.28 -16.34
CA ASP A 598 9.30 -7.88 -17.57
C ASP A 598 8.24 -6.94 -18.19
N PRO A 599 8.46 -6.39 -19.40
CA PRO A 599 7.51 -5.48 -20.04
C PRO A 599 6.14 -6.12 -20.33
N LEU A 600 6.05 -7.46 -20.40
CA LEU A 600 4.78 -8.18 -20.58
C LEU A 600 3.92 -8.16 -19.31
N GLY A 601 4.52 -7.89 -18.15
CA GLY A 601 3.84 -7.90 -16.86
C GLY A 601 3.45 -9.30 -16.39
N LEU A 602 2.86 -9.35 -15.19
CA LEU A 602 2.35 -10.58 -14.61
C LEU A 602 1.02 -10.99 -15.27
N PRO A 603 0.67 -12.29 -15.26
CA PRO A 603 -0.64 -12.76 -15.72
C PRO A 603 -1.79 -11.95 -15.11
N ASP A 604 -2.70 -11.49 -15.96
CA ASP A 604 -3.87 -10.67 -15.62
C ASP A 604 -3.57 -9.33 -14.90
N ARG A 605 -2.29 -8.93 -14.82
CA ARG A 605 -1.80 -7.74 -14.10
C ARG A 605 -0.65 -7.06 -14.88
N PRO A 606 -0.92 -6.50 -16.06
CA PRO A 606 0.11 -6.04 -17.01
C PRO A 606 0.96 -4.86 -16.50
N PHE A 607 0.50 -4.14 -15.47
CA PHE A 607 1.24 -3.02 -14.87
C PHE A 607 2.12 -3.42 -13.69
N TYR A 608 2.00 -4.65 -13.18
CA TYR A 608 2.99 -5.22 -12.29
C TYR A 608 3.99 -6.01 -13.13
N ARG A 609 5.19 -5.45 -13.26
CA ARG A 609 6.23 -5.92 -14.16
C ARG A 609 7.43 -6.50 -13.42
N HIS A 610 7.57 -6.21 -12.14
CA HIS A 610 8.64 -6.75 -11.33
C HIS A 610 8.44 -8.27 -11.10
N VAL A 611 9.40 -9.08 -11.56
CA VAL A 611 9.30 -10.55 -11.55
C VAL A 611 9.60 -11.15 -10.18
N ILE A 612 10.42 -10.47 -9.37
CA ILE A 612 10.80 -10.91 -8.01
C ILE A 612 9.76 -10.50 -6.97
N TYR A 613 9.15 -9.32 -7.12
CA TYR A 613 8.17 -8.77 -6.18
C TYR A 613 6.92 -8.34 -6.90
N ALA A 614 5.75 -8.59 -6.30
CA ALA A 614 4.54 -7.86 -6.65
C ALA A 614 3.58 -7.83 -5.46
N PRO A 615 2.60 -6.93 -5.47
CA PRO A 615 1.46 -7.03 -4.58
C PRO A 615 0.79 -8.40 -4.74
N SER A 616 0.47 -9.07 -3.63
CA SER A 616 -0.22 -10.35 -3.67
C SER A 616 -1.57 -10.22 -4.38
N SER A 617 -1.90 -11.17 -5.26
CA SER A 617 -3.18 -11.23 -5.97
C SER A 617 -4.39 -11.36 -5.02
N HIS A 618 -4.14 -11.77 -3.77
CA HIS A 618 -5.11 -11.95 -2.69
C HIS A 618 -5.03 -10.87 -1.60
N ASN A 619 -3.96 -10.08 -1.57
CA ASN A 619 -3.81 -8.94 -0.66
C ASN A 619 -2.84 -7.90 -1.22
N LYS A 620 -3.36 -6.80 -1.80
CA LYS A 620 -2.52 -5.76 -2.39
C LYS A 620 -1.47 -5.18 -1.42
N TYR A 621 -1.75 -5.16 -0.12
CA TYR A 621 -0.83 -4.62 0.89
C TYR A 621 0.38 -5.51 1.21
N ALA A 622 0.32 -6.80 0.85
CA ALA A 622 1.43 -7.73 1.08
C ALA A 622 2.27 -7.87 -0.20
N GLY A 623 3.59 -7.73 -0.09
CA GLY A 623 4.52 -8.10 -1.16
C GLY A 623 4.74 -9.62 -1.17
N GLU A 624 4.49 -10.27 -2.30
CA GLU A 624 4.81 -11.67 -2.53
C GLU A 624 6.09 -11.81 -3.35
N SER A 625 6.90 -12.82 -3.03
CA SER A 625 8.14 -13.14 -3.73
C SER A 625 7.89 -14.16 -4.85
N PHE A 626 8.50 -13.97 -6.03
CA PHE A 626 8.21 -14.76 -7.24
C PHE A 626 6.69 -14.88 -7.50
N PRO A 627 5.96 -13.75 -7.57
CA PRO A 627 4.51 -13.70 -7.61
C PRO A 627 3.89 -14.51 -8.76
N GLY A 628 4.55 -14.55 -9.93
CA GLY A 628 4.08 -15.35 -11.06
C GLY A 628 4.02 -16.85 -10.74
N ILE A 629 5.06 -17.38 -10.09
CA ILE A 629 5.11 -18.79 -9.68
C ILE A 629 4.11 -19.04 -8.55
N TYR A 630 4.05 -18.13 -7.57
CA TYR A 630 3.13 -18.24 -6.43
C TYR A 630 1.67 -18.30 -6.87
N ASP A 631 1.24 -17.37 -7.73
CA ASP A 631 -0.14 -17.30 -8.23
C ASP A 631 -0.49 -18.50 -9.10
N ALA A 632 0.47 -19.02 -9.89
CA ALA A 632 0.26 -20.23 -10.69
C ALA A 632 0.07 -21.49 -9.83
N LEU A 633 0.73 -21.57 -8.67
CA LEU A 633 0.58 -22.67 -7.70
C LEU A 633 -0.65 -22.51 -6.79
N PHE A 634 -1.20 -21.29 -6.67
CA PHE A 634 -2.30 -21.03 -5.75
C PHE A 634 -3.58 -21.76 -6.17
N ASP A 635 -4.13 -22.56 -5.25
CA ASP A 635 -5.35 -23.38 -5.45
C ASP A 635 -5.28 -24.24 -6.72
N ILE A 636 -4.08 -24.73 -7.06
CA ILE A 636 -3.82 -25.47 -8.31
C ILE A 636 -4.63 -26.78 -8.42
N GLU A 637 -4.91 -27.42 -7.29
CA GLU A 637 -5.71 -28.66 -7.21
C GLU A 637 -7.16 -28.45 -7.67
N SER A 638 -7.67 -27.21 -7.57
CA SER A 638 -9.03 -26.86 -7.96
C SER A 638 -9.15 -26.39 -9.42
N LYS A 639 -8.07 -26.41 -10.19
CA LYS A 639 -8.08 -25.94 -11.59
C LYS A 639 -8.72 -26.97 -12.51
N VAL A 640 -9.62 -26.49 -13.38
CA VAL A 640 -10.39 -27.32 -14.34
C VAL A 640 -9.49 -28.08 -15.31
N ASP A 641 -8.39 -27.47 -15.76
CA ASP A 641 -7.40 -28.09 -16.64
C ASP A 641 -6.03 -28.11 -15.93
N PRO A 642 -5.71 -29.23 -15.25
CA PRO A 642 -4.43 -29.38 -14.56
C PRO A 642 -3.22 -29.26 -15.50
N SER A 643 -3.32 -29.74 -16.74
CA SER A 643 -2.19 -29.70 -17.69
C SER A 643 -1.84 -28.26 -18.05
N LYS A 644 -2.85 -27.44 -18.34
CA LYS A 644 -2.67 -26.00 -18.57
C LYS A 644 -2.15 -25.28 -17.32
N ALA A 645 -2.68 -25.60 -16.14
CA ALA A 645 -2.24 -24.98 -14.89
C ALA A 645 -0.76 -25.26 -14.58
N TRP A 646 -0.33 -26.52 -14.68
CA TRP A 646 1.08 -26.90 -14.51
C TRP A 646 1.97 -26.39 -15.66
N GLY A 647 1.41 -26.21 -16.86
CA GLY A 647 2.05 -25.48 -17.96
C GLY A 647 2.39 -24.04 -17.58
N GLU A 648 1.47 -23.32 -16.94
CA GLU A 648 1.70 -21.96 -16.45
C GLU A 648 2.76 -21.92 -15.34
N VAL A 649 2.77 -22.89 -14.42
CA VAL A 649 3.84 -23.01 -13.40
C VAL A 649 5.21 -23.11 -14.07
N LYS A 650 5.37 -23.99 -15.07
CA LYS A 650 6.63 -24.11 -15.82
C LYS A 650 7.03 -22.82 -16.52
N ARG A 651 6.06 -22.14 -17.14
CA ARG A 651 6.30 -20.85 -17.80
C ARG A 651 6.82 -19.80 -16.81
N GLN A 652 6.19 -19.69 -15.65
CA GLN A 652 6.58 -18.71 -14.63
C GLN A 652 7.93 -19.02 -13.99
N ILE A 653 8.28 -20.30 -13.79
CA ILE A 653 9.63 -20.70 -13.37
C ILE A 653 10.66 -20.28 -14.43
N TYR A 654 10.37 -20.48 -15.71
CA TYR A 654 11.25 -20.05 -16.81
C TYR A 654 11.43 -18.53 -16.84
N VAL A 655 10.35 -17.76 -16.75
CA VAL A 655 10.40 -16.28 -16.70
C VAL A 655 11.25 -15.81 -15.52
N ALA A 656 11.05 -16.38 -14.33
CA ALA A 656 11.85 -16.05 -13.15
C ALA A 656 13.34 -16.39 -13.34
N ALA A 657 13.65 -17.59 -13.85
CA ALA A 657 15.03 -18.03 -14.09
C ALA A 657 15.73 -17.14 -15.12
N PHE A 658 15.07 -16.87 -16.25
CA PHE A 658 15.58 -15.97 -17.29
C PHE A 658 15.86 -14.58 -16.73
N THR A 659 14.90 -14.00 -15.99
CA THR A 659 15.01 -12.65 -15.44
C THR A 659 16.16 -12.55 -14.43
N VAL A 660 16.30 -13.53 -13.53
CA VAL A 660 17.41 -13.56 -12.57
C VAL A 660 18.76 -13.70 -13.28
N GLN A 661 18.86 -14.55 -14.32
CA GLN A 661 20.09 -14.68 -15.10
C GLN A 661 20.40 -13.37 -15.85
N ALA A 662 19.41 -12.77 -16.51
CA ALA A 662 19.59 -11.50 -17.23
C ALA A 662 20.07 -10.38 -16.28
N ALA A 663 19.49 -10.29 -15.08
CA ALA A 663 19.95 -9.38 -14.04
C ALA A 663 21.39 -9.65 -13.62
N ALA A 664 21.80 -10.91 -13.49
CA ALA A 664 23.18 -11.27 -13.21
C ALA A 664 24.14 -10.74 -14.28
N GLU A 665 23.79 -10.89 -15.56
CA GLU A 665 24.64 -10.41 -16.68
C GLU A 665 24.80 -8.89 -16.69
N THR A 666 23.84 -8.11 -16.18
CA THR A 666 24.02 -6.65 -16.05
C THR A 666 25.15 -6.26 -15.09
N LEU A 667 25.54 -7.16 -14.20
CA LEU A 667 26.65 -7.02 -13.25
C LEU A 667 27.93 -7.66 -13.75
N SER A 668 27.96 -8.24 -14.95
CA SER A 668 29.20 -8.75 -15.56
C SER A 668 30.16 -7.59 -15.87
N GLU A 669 31.44 -7.91 -16.04
CA GLU A 669 32.43 -6.89 -16.42
C GLU A 669 32.13 -6.39 -17.84
N VAL A 670 32.08 -5.08 -18.00
CA VAL A 670 31.91 -4.43 -19.29
C VAL A 670 33.29 -3.97 -19.78
N ALA A 671 33.61 -4.39 -21.01
CA ALA A 671 34.91 -4.33 -21.72
C ALA A 671 35.90 -3.23 -21.32
#